data_AF-A0A373P5E0-F1
#
_entry.id   AF-A0A373P5E0-F1
#
_cell.length_a   1.000
_cell.length_b   1.000
_cell.length_c   1.000
_cell.angle_alpha   90.00
_cell.angle_beta   90.00
_cell.angle_gamma   90.00
#
_symmetry.space_group_name_H-M   'P 1'
#
loop_
_entity.id
_entity.type
_entity.pdbx_description
1 polymer ?
#
loop_
_entity_poly.entity_id
_entity_poly.type
_entity_poly.pdbx_seq_one_letter_code
_entity_poly.pdbx_strand_id
1 'polypeptide(L)'
;MKKFSEIEYVRPDMEAEQEKVRAYTKALKEAKSYEELRGLFMEEKTREDAWATMAEVAQVRYTVDTRDSFYEGEVQFWNETIPAIHLLIQKAEKVILESPFIKEFAEEFGEFFVKNMEVGQKLADDCIVEDLIEEANLTQQYSKITANASTEFKGETCNFYGLLKAMQSTDRQMRKEAMTAWGDLYEEISGELDALYDKMVPLRDKIAKKLGFSSYIEFIYLSYGRYDYTAEDVAKFRAQVKEKIVPLCLELRKEQEKRLRVDRLHYYDEELIFPEGNAVPEGTTEELVAKAQKMYHELSKETGEFFDFMVEHELFDLETKPGKQTGGYCTFLNTFKAPFIFSNFNGTSADVDVLTHEAGHAFEAYTAAKQIPFMDMVFPTSEVAEIHSMTMEHFAYPWMNAFFGEKADDYRYAHLMSALEVIPYMVCVDEFQHKVFENIGMTAKERRAIWHQLELTYMPWRNYDGHKFLEEGGFWMQKQHIFVNPFYYIDYALAQICAFQFFERSKKEPEKAWDDYYRLCQAGGSKGYFALLELAGLKNPFVDGTVEEVVAGLKPYLKRKVKYTIRPVKEEDLKKVAEVEALCFPAAEAAGYEDFMERYKTCKNSFFVAETEDGEIAGFCNGCCADTDYLADALYHDATLHNPDGDYQMIFGLDVNPKFQKQGIGEALMRHMVKSAGERDKKAVVLTCKDHMIPFYKRIGYEYIELSDSTHGGAKWHKMMYRF
;
A
#
# COMPACT_ATOMS: atom_id res chain seq x y z
N MET A 1 -11.99 -23.74 -14.89
CA MET A 1 -13.18 -22.89 -15.20
C MET A 1 -13.15 -22.56 -16.70
N LYS A 2 -14.21 -21.99 -17.29
CA LYS A 2 -14.09 -21.32 -18.61
C LYS A 2 -13.39 -19.96 -18.45
N LYS A 3 -13.03 -19.29 -19.54
CA LYS A 3 -12.61 -17.88 -19.46
C LYS A 3 -13.78 -17.00 -19.02
N PHE A 4 -13.51 -15.88 -18.34
CA PHE A 4 -14.56 -14.96 -17.89
C PHE A 4 -15.46 -14.47 -19.04
N SER A 5 -14.85 -14.19 -20.18
CA SER A 5 -15.52 -13.77 -21.42
C SER A 5 -16.51 -14.81 -21.96
N GLU A 6 -16.36 -16.09 -21.58
CA GLU A 6 -17.19 -17.23 -22.02
C GLU A 6 -18.27 -17.63 -21.01
N ILE A 7 -18.32 -16.97 -19.84
CA ILE A 7 -19.39 -17.20 -18.86
C ILE A 7 -20.69 -16.62 -19.43
N GLU A 8 -21.71 -17.46 -19.58
CA GLU A 8 -23.03 -16.98 -19.97
C GLU A 8 -23.69 -16.31 -18.77
N TYR A 9 -24.11 -15.06 -18.93
CA TYR A 9 -24.94 -14.40 -17.92
C TYR A 9 -26.37 -14.86 -18.10
N VAL A 10 -26.97 -15.38 -17.03
CA VAL A 10 -28.37 -15.79 -17.01
C VAL A 10 -29.04 -15.12 -15.81
N ARG A 11 -29.95 -14.17 -16.08
CA ARG A 11 -30.78 -13.56 -15.04
C ARG A 11 -31.61 -14.67 -14.36
N PRO A 12 -31.50 -14.86 -13.04
CA PRO A 12 -32.33 -15.84 -12.35
C PRO A 12 -33.78 -15.38 -12.26
N ASP A 13 -34.68 -16.36 -12.18
CA ASP A 13 -36.07 -16.10 -11.78
C ASP A 13 -36.10 -15.86 -10.26
N MET A 14 -36.04 -14.60 -9.85
CA MET A 14 -35.96 -14.22 -8.44
C MET A 14 -37.24 -14.54 -7.66
N GLU A 15 -38.40 -14.62 -8.29
CA GLU A 15 -39.61 -15.09 -7.63
C GLU A 15 -39.49 -16.58 -7.29
N ALA A 16 -39.01 -17.38 -8.26
CA ALA A 16 -38.75 -18.80 -8.03
C ALA A 16 -37.66 -19.02 -6.97
N GLU A 17 -36.60 -18.22 -6.94
CA GLU A 17 -35.57 -18.29 -5.88
C GLU A 17 -36.14 -17.95 -4.51
N GLN A 18 -36.97 -16.91 -4.39
CA GLN A 18 -37.65 -16.60 -3.14
C GLN A 18 -38.54 -17.76 -2.64
N GLU A 19 -39.28 -18.42 -3.52
CA GLU A 19 -40.09 -19.59 -3.16
C GLU A 19 -39.22 -20.77 -2.69
N LYS A 20 -38.04 -20.97 -3.29
CA LYS A 20 -37.07 -21.97 -2.82
C LYS A 20 -36.55 -21.63 -1.42
N VAL A 21 -36.24 -20.36 -1.12
CA VAL A 21 -35.83 -19.94 0.23
C VAL A 21 -36.95 -20.14 1.24
N ARG A 22 -38.21 -19.89 0.87
CA ARG A 22 -39.38 -20.19 1.74
C ARG A 22 -39.52 -21.70 2.00
N ALA A 23 -39.33 -22.53 0.98
CA ALA A 23 -39.36 -23.99 1.12
C ALA A 23 -38.20 -24.50 2.00
N TYR A 24 -36.99 -23.97 1.81
CA TYR A 24 -35.82 -24.22 2.65
C TYR A 24 -36.09 -23.85 4.11
N THR A 25 -36.63 -22.65 4.37
CA THR A 25 -37.02 -22.21 5.71
C THR A 25 -38.00 -23.17 6.38
N LYS A 26 -38.96 -23.71 5.60
CA LYS A 26 -39.90 -24.72 6.11
C LYS A 26 -39.20 -26.04 6.42
N ALA A 27 -38.31 -26.51 5.55
CA ALA A 27 -37.56 -27.73 5.76
C ALA A 27 -36.66 -27.65 7.00
N LEU A 28 -36.01 -26.50 7.23
CA LEU A 28 -35.22 -26.26 8.46
C LEU A 28 -36.05 -26.45 9.74
N LYS A 29 -37.31 -25.99 9.76
CA LYS A 29 -38.22 -26.15 10.91
C LYS A 29 -38.65 -27.60 11.14
N GLU A 30 -38.62 -28.41 10.09
CA GLU A 30 -39.05 -29.83 10.13
C GLU A 30 -37.87 -30.79 10.37
N ALA A 31 -36.63 -30.28 10.34
CA ALA A 31 -35.42 -31.06 10.54
C ALA A 31 -35.41 -31.78 11.90
N LYS A 32 -35.13 -33.08 11.89
CA LYS A 32 -35.20 -33.97 13.07
C LYS A 32 -33.84 -34.29 13.67
N SER A 33 -32.77 -33.87 13.03
CA SER A 33 -31.38 -34.10 13.43
C SER A 33 -30.50 -32.95 12.97
N TYR A 34 -29.34 -32.79 13.62
CA TYR A 34 -28.33 -31.84 13.18
C TYR A 34 -27.86 -32.14 11.75
N GLU A 35 -27.67 -33.40 11.39
CA GLU A 35 -27.21 -33.81 10.06
C GLU A 35 -28.20 -33.39 8.96
N GLU A 36 -29.50 -33.44 9.22
CA GLU A 36 -30.53 -32.97 8.30
C GLU A 36 -30.50 -31.45 8.15
N LEU A 37 -30.42 -30.70 9.26
CA LEU A 37 -30.29 -29.24 9.25
C LEU A 37 -29.03 -28.80 8.49
N ARG A 38 -27.90 -29.41 8.81
CA ARG A 38 -26.60 -29.18 8.17
C ARG A 38 -26.65 -29.44 6.66
N GLY A 39 -27.30 -30.53 6.25
CA GLY A 39 -27.48 -30.87 4.83
C GLY A 39 -28.26 -29.80 4.08
N LEU A 40 -29.40 -29.36 4.64
CA LEU A 40 -30.23 -28.29 4.08
C LEU A 40 -29.45 -26.97 3.98
N PHE A 41 -28.71 -26.60 5.03
CA PHE A 41 -27.91 -25.38 5.04
C PHE A 41 -26.83 -25.37 3.95
N MET A 42 -26.09 -26.47 3.78
CA MET A 42 -25.04 -26.55 2.76
C MET A 42 -25.61 -26.59 1.32
N GLU A 43 -26.77 -27.21 1.13
CA GLU A 43 -27.48 -27.19 -0.16
C GLU A 43 -27.96 -25.76 -0.50
N GLU A 44 -28.47 -25.03 0.48
CA GLU A 44 -28.83 -23.62 0.34
C GLU A 44 -27.63 -22.78 -0.09
N LYS A 45 -26.49 -22.91 0.59
CA LYS A 45 -25.27 -22.14 0.26
C LYS A 45 -24.78 -22.40 -1.17
N THR A 46 -24.83 -23.65 -1.61
CA THR A 46 -24.49 -24.00 -3.01
C THR A 46 -25.44 -23.35 -4.01
N ARG A 47 -26.74 -23.24 -3.67
CA ARG A 47 -27.73 -22.55 -4.51
C ARG A 47 -27.52 -21.04 -4.54
N GLU A 48 -27.23 -20.46 -3.38
CA GLU A 48 -26.92 -19.04 -3.22
C GLU A 48 -25.74 -18.61 -4.10
N ASP A 49 -24.65 -19.38 -4.06
CA ASP A 49 -23.45 -19.15 -4.86
C ASP A 49 -23.74 -19.03 -6.38
N ALA A 50 -24.74 -19.74 -6.88
CA ALA A 50 -25.11 -19.75 -8.30
C ALA A 50 -25.67 -18.41 -8.76
N TRP A 51 -26.65 -17.86 -8.04
CA TRP A 51 -27.24 -16.58 -8.42
C TRP A 51 -26.38 -15.40 -7.99
N ALA A 52 -25.64 -15.49 -6.87
CA ALA A 52 -24.64 -14.49 -6.48
C ALA A 52 -23.56 -14.32 -7.56
N THR A 53 -23.10 -15.43 -8.16
CA THR A 53 -22.15 -15.38 -9.29
C THR A 53 -22.73 -14.63 -10.49
N MET A 54 -24.03 -14.74 -10.77
CA MET A 54 -24.66 -13.99 -11.86
C MET A 54 -24.73 -12.49 -11.55
N ALA A 55 -25.01 -12.12 -10.30
CA ALA A 55 -24.97 -10.72 -9.87
C ALA A 55 -23.58 -10.12 -10.10
N GLU A 56 -22.52 -10.83 -9.72
CA GLU A 56 -21.14 -10.37 -9.93
C GLU A 56 -20.76 -10.30 -11.42
N VAL A 57 -21.20 -11.24 -12.25
CA VAL A 57 -20.99 -11.16 -13.71
C VAL A 57 -21.67 -9.92 -14.30
N ALA A 58 -22.90 -9.62 -13.88
CA ALA A 58 -23.61 -8.41 -14.31
C ALA A 58 -22.88 -7.14 -13.85
N GLN A 59 -22.46 -7.10 -12.59
CA GLN A 59 -21.73 -5.97 -12.02
C GLN A 59 -20.41 -5.72 -12.77
N VAL A 60 -19.56 -6.74 -12.94
CA VAL A 60 -18.27 -6.61 -13.65
C VAL A 60 -18.48 -6.12 -15.08
N ARG A 61 -19.47 -6.66 -15.80
CA ARG A 61 -19.71 -6.24 -17.19
C ARG A 61 -20.28 -4.82 -17.28
N TYR A 62 -21.09 -4.41 -16.32
CA TYR A 62 -21.56 -3.03 -16.20
C TYR A 62 -20.41 -2.06 -15.90
N THR A 63 -19.54 -2.36 -14.94
CA THR A 63 -18.44 -1.45 -14.57
C THR A 63 -17.37 -1.33 -15.65
N VAL A 64 -17.19 -2.36 -16.50
CA VAL A 64 -16.31 -2.30 -17.68
C VAL A 64 -16.81 -1.29 -18.72
N ASP A 65 -18.12 -1.16 -18.91
CA ASP A 65 -18.75 -0.09 -19.71
C ASP A 65 -20.13 0.30 -19.16
N THR A 66 -20.16 1.36 -18.36
CA THR A 66 -21.38 1.88 -17.71
C THR A 66 -22.41 2.45 -18.67
N ARG A 67 -22.11 2.51 -19.97
CA ARG A 67 -23.04 2.92 -21.03
C ARG A 67 -23.82 1.75 -21.61
N ASP A 68 -23.48 0.51 -21.24
CA ASP A 68 -24.21 -0.67 -21.69
C ASP A 68 -25.58 -0.74 -20.99
N SER A 69 -26.63 -0.37 -21.72
CA SER A 69 -28.00 -0.35 -21.21
C SER A 69 -28.53 -1.72 -20.79
N PHE A 70 -27.98 -2.82 -21.31
CA PHE A 70 -28.37 -4.16 -20.87
C PHE A 70 -27.89 -4.38 -19.45
N TYR A 71 -26.59 -4.23 -19.20
CA TYR A 71 -26.03 -4.45 -17.86
C TYR A 71 -26.41 -3.35 -16.86
N GLU A 72 -26.70 -2.11 -17.29
CA GLU A 72 -27.34 -1.10 -16.44
C GLU A 72 -28.69 -1.62 -15.91
N GLY A 73 -29.52 -2.20 -16.79
CA GLY A 73 -30.80 -2.80 -16.42
C GLY A 73 -30.67 -4.07 -15.57
N GLU A 74 -29.63 -4.88 -15.76
CA GLU A 74 -29.35 -6.04 -14.90
C GLU A 74 -28.93 -5.61 -13.49
N VAL A 75 -28.02 -4.64 -13.36
CA VAL A 75 -27.61 -4.10 -12.06
C VAL A 75 -28.80 -3.47 -11.34
N GLN A 76 -29.67 -2.73 -12.05
CA GLN A 76 -30.90 -2.20 -11.47
C GLN A 76 -31.81 -3.33 -10.96
N PHE A 77 -32.01 -4.40 -11.75
CA PHE A 77 -32.78 -5.56 -11.33
C PHE A 77 -32.23 -6.20 -10.04
N TRP A 78 -30.90 -6.34 -9.92
CA TRP A 78 -30.27 -6.86 -8.72
C TRP A 78 -30.48 -5.95 -7.51
N ASN A 79 -30.30 -4.64 -7.68
CA ASN A 79 -30.54 -3.65 -6.61
C ASN A 79 -31.99 -3.69 -6.08
N GLU A 80 -32.96 -3.94 -6.97
CA GLU A 80 -34.38 -4.03 -6.61
C GLU A 80 -34.76 -5.37 -5.96
N THR A 81 -34.06 -6.47 -6.27
CA THR A 81 -34.48 -7.83 -5.86
C THR A 81 -33.67 -8.42 -4.70
N ILE A 82 -32.40 -8.04 -4.54
CA ILE A 82 -31.52 -8.54 -3.46
C ILE A 82 -32.08 -8.25 -2.05
N PRO A 83 -32.59 -7.03 -1.74
CA PRO A 83 -33.09 -6.75 -0.39
C PRO A 83 -34.21 -7.72 0.06
N ALA A 84 -35.11 -8.08 -0.86
CA ALA A 84 -36.23 -8.97 -0.56
C ALA A 84 -35.77 -10.42 -0.29
N ILE A 85 -34.85 -10.97 -1.09
CA ILE A 85 -34.35 -12.32 -0.87
C ILE A 85 -33.47 -12.40 0.39
N HIS A 86 -32.65 -11.37 0.65
CA HIS A 86 -31.81 -11.29 1.85
C HIS A 86 -32.68 -11.37 3.12
N LEU A 87 -33.83 -10.69 3.13
CA LEU A 87 -34.77 -10.77 4.25
C LEU A 87 -35.38 -12.16 4.44
N LEU A 88 -35.58 -12.93 3.37
CA LEU A 88 -36.01 -14.33 3.48
C LEU A 88 -34.90 -15.23 4.02
N ILE A 89 -33.65 -15.01 3.60
CA ILE A 89 -32.47 -15.71 4.13
C ILE A 89 -32.35 -15.42 5.63
N GLN A 90 -32.48 -14.16 6.06
CA GLN A 90 -32.49 -13.77 7.47
C GLN A 90 -33.60 -14.49 8.27
N LYS A 91 -34.80 -14.64 7.69
CA LYS A 91 -35.89 -15.41 8.30
C LYS A 91 -35.56 -16.92 8.41
N ALA A 92 -34.75 -17.47 7.49
CA ALA A 92 -34.25 -18.84 7.56
C ALA A 92 -33.16 -19.00 8.62
N GLU A 93 -32.20 -18.07 8.68
CA GLU A 93 -31.14 -18.03 9.70
C GLU A 93 -31.72 -17.96 11.11
N LYS A 94 -32.80 -17.21 11.31
CA LYS A 94 -33.53 -17.19 12.58
C LYS A 94 -34.00 -18.59 13.03
N VAL A 95 -34.45 -19.43 12.09
CA VAL A 95 -34.86 -20.81 12.39
C VAL A 95 -33.66 -21.63 12.87
N ILE A 96 -32.48 -21.41 12.26
CA ILE A 96 -31.24 -22.07 12.69
C ILE A 96 -30.85 -21.60 14.09
N LEU A 97 -30.88 -20.29 14.36
CA LEU A 97 -30.58 -19.71 15.68
C LEU A 97 -31.51 -20.22 16.79
N GLU A 98 -32.79 -20.44 16.47
CA GLU A 98 -33.79 -20.96 17.42
C GLU A 98 -33.82 -22.51 17.48
N SER A 99 -33.01 -23.19 16.66
CA SER A 99 -32.96 -24.65 16.56
C SER A 99 -32.39 -25.30 17.84
N PRO A 100 -32.87 -26.49 18.24
CA PRO A 100 -32.23 -27.26 19.30
C PRO A 100 -30.79 -27.69 18.95
N PHE A 101 -30.39 -27.61 17.68
CA PHE A 101 -29.07 -28.02 17.16
C PHE A 101 -28.07 -26.86 17.02
N ILE A 102 -28.38 -25.67 17.55
CA ILE A 102 -27.52 -24.49 17.38
C ILE A 102 -26.13 -24.68 18.00
N LYS A 103 -25.99 -25.51 19.04
CA LYS A 103 -24.68 -25.81 19.64
C LYS A 103 -23.80 -26.63 18.70
N GLU A 104 -24.34 -27.69 18.13
CA GLU A 104 -23.64 -28.51 17.13
C GLU A 104 -23.29 -27.69 15.89
N PHE A 105 -24.19 -26.78 15.47
CA PHE A 105 -23.93 -25.85 14.38
C PHE A 105 -22.77 -24.88 14.68
N ALA A 106 -22.74 -24.31 15.90
CA ALA A 106 -21.66 -23.43 16.34
C ALA A 106 -20.32 -24.17 16.50
N GLU A 107 -20.35 -25.43 16.94
CA GLU A 107 -19.16 -26.28 17.03
C GLU A 107 -18.55 -26.61 15.66
N GLU A 108 -19.37 -26.79 14.62
CA GLU A 108 -18.87 -27.08 13.26
C GLU A 108 -18.47 -25.81 12.50
N PHE A 109 -19.32 -24.78 12.48
CA PHE A 109 -19.14 -23.59 11.63
C PHE A 109 -18.56 -22.38 12.37
N GLY A 110 -18.45 -22.45 13.70
CA GLY A 110 -17.82 -21.45 14.53
C GLY A 110 -18.76 -20.40 15.12
N GLU A 111 -18.49 -20.04 16.38
CA GLU A 111 -19.23 -19.02 17.14
C GLU A 111 -19.26 -17.64 16.46
N PHE A 112 -18.22 -17.29 15.69
CA PHE A 112 -18.18 -16.01 15.00
C PHE A 112 -19.22 -15.93 13.88
N PHE A 113 -19.42 -17.02 13.13
CA PHE A 113 -20.45 -17.09 12.11
C PHE A 113 -21.86 -17.02 12.72
N VAL A 114 -22.09 -17.73 13.83
CA VAL A 114 -23.35 -17.64 14.58
C VAL A 114 -23.61 -16.21 15.05
N LYS A 115 -22.60 -15.52 15.57
CA LYS A 115 -22.69 -14.11 15.95
C LYS A 115 -23.06 -13.20 14.76
N ASN A 116 -22.51 -13.45 13.57
CA ASN A 116 -22.89 -12.71 12.36
C ASN A 116 -24.38 -12.92 12.04
N MET A 117 -24.89 -14.15 12.13
CA MET A 117 -26.32 -14.44 11.94
C MET A 117 -27.17 -13.70 12.98
N GLU A 118 -26.79 -13.74 14.27
CA GLU A 118 -27.51 -13.03 15.35
C GLU A 118 -27.55 -11.51 15.14
N VAL A 119 -26.47 -10.94 14.62
CA VAL A 119 -26.39 -9.52 14.29
C VAL A 119 -27.21 -9.19 13.04
N GLY A 120 -27.20 -10.05 12.02
CA GLY A 120 -28.03 -9.93 10.82
C GLY A 120 -29.51 -9.74 11.16
N GLN A 121 -30.01 -10.44 12.20
CA GLN A 121 -31.38 -10.30 12.68
C GLN A 121 -31.74 -8.88 13.18
N LYS A 122 -30.75 -8.07 13.52
CA LYS A 122 -30.93 -6.67 13.97
C LYS A 122 -30.83 -5.67 12.82
N LEU A 123 -30.30 -6.09 11.68
CA LEU A 123 -29.96 -5.23 10.55
C LEU A 123 -30.97 -5.34 9.40
N ALA A 124 -31.91 -6.28 9.49
CA ALA A 124 -32.90 -6.54 8.45
C ALA A 124 -34.31 -6.54 9.02
N ASP A 125 -35.21 -5.76 8.39
CA ASP A 125 -36.65 -5.78 8.66
C ASP A 125 -37.41 -5.37 7.39
N ASP A 126 -38.65 -5.85 7.25
CA ASP A 126 -39.52 -5.48 6.13
C ASP A 126 -39.70 -3.94 6.03
N CYS A 127 -39.60 -3.20 7.14
CA CYS A 127 -39.85 -1.75 7.19
C CYS A 127 -38.78 -0.87 6.52
N ILE A 128 -37.60 -1.41 6.19
CA ILE A 128 -36.50 -0.67 5.57
C ILE A 128 -36.22 -1.07 4.11
N VAL A 129 -36.89 -2.08 3.57
CA VAL A 129 -36.62 -2.59 2.20
C VAL A 129 -36.69 -1.47 1.15
N GLU A 130 -37.76 -0.66 1.17
CA GLU A 130 -37.91 0.47 0.24
C GLU A 130 -36.83 1.56 0.45
N ASP A 131 -36.40 1.77 1.69
CA ASP A 131 -35.36 2.77 1.99
C ASP A 131 -33.98 2.29 1.49
N LEU A 132 -33.70 0.98 1.55
CA LEU A 132 -32.47 0.39 1.00
C LEU A 132 -32.43 0.47 -0.53
N ILE A 133 -33.57 0.25 -1.19
CA ILE A 133 -33.69 0.44 -2.65
C ILE A 133 -33.47 1.92 -3.01
N GLU A 134 -34.05 2.85 -2.24
CA GLU A 134 -33.81 4.28 -2.43
C GLU A 134 -32.33 4.63 -2.24
N GLU A 135 -31.66 4.09 -1.21
CA GLU A 135 -30.22 4.30 -0.99
C GLU A 135 -29.38 3.79 -2.16
N ALA A 136 -29.64 2.58 -2.64
CA ALA A 136 -28.93 1.99 -3.79
C ALA A 136 -29.12 2.82 -5.08
N ASN A 137 -30.30 3.39 -5.29
CA ASN A 137 -30.56 4.29 -6.41
C ASN A 137 -29.79 5.62 -6.28
N LEU A 138 -29.62 6.14 -5.06
CA LEU A 138 -28.83 7.35 -4.81
C LEU A 138 -27.33 7.09 -5.00
N THR A 139 -26.81 5.94 -4.58
CA THR A 139 -25.39 5.58 -4.83
C THR A 139 -25.14 5.38 -6.33
N GLN A 140 -26.05 4.77 -7.07
CA GLN A 140 -25.95 4.66 -8.53
C GLN A 140 -25.97 6.03 -9.22
N GLN A 141 -26.80 6.97 -8.74
CA GLN A 141 -26.79 8.36 -9.22
C GLN A 141 -25.45 9.05 -9.00
N TYR A 142 -24.80 8.85 -7.85
CA TYR A 142 -23.43 9.35 -7.61
C TYR A 142 -22.45 8.85 -8.68
N SER A 143 -22.43 7.54 -8.91
CA SER A 143 -21.55 6.91 -9.91
C SER A 143 -21.81 7.47 -11.31
N LYS A 144 -23.08 7.73 -11.67
CA LYS A 144 -23.45 8.32 -12.96
C LYS A 144 -23.01 9.77 -13.11
N ILE A 145 -23.19 10.60 -12.08
CA ILE A 145 -22.76 12.01 -12.10
C ILE A 145 -21.24 12.07 -12.32
N THR A 146 -20.48 11.29 -11.55
CA THR A 146 -19.02 11.32 -11.62
C THR A 146 -18.45 10.66 -12.88
N ALA A 147 -19.06 9.59 -13.40
CA ALA A 147 -18.62 8.94 -14.64
C ALA A 147 -18.85 9.80 -15.89
N ASN A 148 -19.87 10.67 -15.89
CA ASN A 148 -20.18 11.56 -17.00
C ASN A 148 -19.43 12.90 -16.95
N ALA A 149 -18.78 13.21 -15.82
CA ALA A 149 -18.02 14.44 -15.66
C ALA A 149 -16.78 14.43 -16.57
N SER A 150 -16.63 15.47 -17.40
CA SER A 150 -15.48 15.65 -18.27
C SER A 150 -15.17 17.13 -18.49
N THR A 151 -13.93 17.43 -18.87
CA THR A 151 -13.44 18.78 -19.16
C THR A 151 -12.53 18.76 -20.38
N GLU A 152 -12.42 19.89 -21.08
CA GLU A 152 -11.49 20.05 -22.20
C GLU A 152 -10.10 20.43 -21.68
N PHE A 153 -9.11 19.56 -21.88
CA PHE A 153 -7.74 19.78 -21.46
C PHE A 153 -6.78 19.55 -22.64
N LYS A 154 -6.04 20.61 -23.03
CA LYS A 154 -5.08 20.59 -24.15
C LYS A 154 -5.65 20.09 -25.49
N GLY A 155 -6.95 20.29 -25.72
CA GLY A 155 -7.65 19.91 -26.95
C GLY A 155 -8.20 18.49 -26.95
N GLU A 156 -8.17 17.81 -25.80
CA GLU A 156 -8.77 16.50 -25.57
C GLU A 156 -9.85 16.59 -24.49
N THR A 157 -10.92 15.82 -24.66
CA THR A 157 -11.94 15.64 -23.61
C THR A 157 -11.43 14.63 -22.57
N CYS A 158 -11.20 15.10 -21.35
CA CYS A 158 -10.66 14.31 -20.24
C CYS A 158 -11.69 14.12 -19.12
N ASN A 159 -11.79 12.90 -18.59
CA ASN A 159 -12.41 12.68 -17.27
C ASN A 159 -11.36 12.90 -16.15
N PHE A 160 -11.71 12.63 -14.89
CA PHE A 160 -10.78 12.75 -13.76
C PHE A 160 -9.47 11.96 -13.94
N TYR A 161 -9.55 10.72 -14.47
CA TYR A 161 -8.38 9.85 -14.67
C TYR A 161 -7.50 10.29 -15.85
N GLY A 162 -8.10 10.89 -16.88
CA GLY A 162 -7.38 11.46 -18.02
C GLY A 162 -6.44 12.60 -17.62
N LEU A 163 -6.69 13.27 -16.49
CA LEU A 163 -5.85 14.35 -15.99
C LEU A 163 -4.65 13.86 -15.16
N LEU A 164 -4.68 12.65 -14.59
CA LEU A 164 -3.70 12.18 -13.61
C LEU A 164 -2.25 12.24 -14.11
N LYS A 165 -2.01 11.86 -15.37
CA LYS A 165 -0.67 11.93 -15.95
C LYS A 165 -0.15 13.36 -16.04
N ALA A 166 -1.01 14.31 -16.40
CA ALA A 166 -0.64 15.73 -16.47
C ALA A 166 -0.41 16.34 -15.09
N MET A 167 -1.14 15.89 -14.07
CA MET A 167 -0.93 16.28 -12.66
C MET A 167 0.42 15.85 -12.10
N GLN A 168 1.06 14.83 -12.69
CA GLN A 168 2.39 14.36 -12.32
C GLN A 168 3.49 14.84 -13.28
N SER A 169 3.18 15.77 -14.20
CA SER A 169 4.15 16.29 -15.17
C SER A 169 5.36 16.92 -14.49
N THR A 170 6.57 16.79 -15.06
CA THR A 170 7.73 17.54 -14.57
C THR A 170 7.62 19.05 -14.82
N ASP A 171 6.79 19.46 -15.79
CA ASP A 171 6.43 20.86 -16.00
C ASP A 171 5.41 21.32 -14.95
N ARG A 172 5.85 22.22 -14.06
CA ARG A 172 5.02 22.77 -12.97
C ARG A 172 3.79 23.51 -13.48
N GLN A 173 3.88 24.19 -14.63
CA GLN A 173 2.73 24.90 -15.21
C GLN A 173 1.69 23.89 -15.71
N MET A 174 2.12 22.82 -16.37
CA MET A 174 1.23 21.72 -16.78
C MET A 174 0.51 21.09 -15.58
N ARG A 175 1.25 20.80 -14.48
CA ARG A 175 0.63 20.24 -13.26
C ARG A 175 -0.43 21.18 -12.69
N LYS A 176 -0.10 22.47 -12.58
CA LYS A 176 -1.02 23.50 -12.09
C LYS A 176 -2.28 23.57 -12.94
N GLU A 177 -2.14 23.62 -14.27
CA GLU A 177 -3.28 23.65 -15.19
C GLU A 177 -4.16 22.39 -15.06
N ALA A 178 -3.55 21.19 -14.97
CA ALA A 178 -4.29 19.94 -14.83
C ALA A 178 -5.05 19.85 -13.49
N MET A 179 -4.41 20.27 -12.40
CA MET A 179 -5.02 20.29 -11.06
C MET A 179 -6.10 21.35 -10.91
N THR A 180 -5.95 22.52 -11.56
CA THR A 180 -7.02 23.51 -11.66
C THR A 180 -8.20 22.96 -12.46
N ALA A 181 -7.97 22.37 -13.64
CA ALA A 181 -9.04 21.77 -14.44
C ALA A 181 -9.80 20.67 -13.67
N TRP A 182 -9.09 19.90 -12.83
CA TRP A 182 -9.71 18.91 -11.96
C TRP A 182 -10.55 19.53 -10.84
N GLY A 183 -10.05 20.58 -10.19
CA GLY A 183 -10.79 21.31 -9.17
C GLY A 183 -12.03 22.00 -9.72
N ASP A 184 -11.91 22.63 -10.89
CA ASP A 184 -13.00 23.26 -11.63
C ASP A 184 -14.07 22.23 -12.05
N LEU A 185 -13.66 21.03 -12.47
CA LEU A 185 -14.58 19.96 -12.84
C LEU A 185 -15.41 19.48 -11.64
N TYR A 186 -14.80 19.37 -10.44
CA TYR A 186 -15.57 19.09 -9.22
C TYR A 186 -16.45 20.25 -8.79
N GLU A 187 -16.00 21.50 -8.96
CA GLU A 187 -16.83 22.68 -8.70
C GLU A 187 -18.07 22.71 -9.59
N GLU A 188 -17.95 22.32 -10.86
CA GLU A 188 -19.08 22.26 -11.80
C GLU A 188 -20.19 21.31 -11.32
N ILE A 189 -19.81 20.11 -10.88
CA ILE A 189 -20.77 19.08 -10.43
C ILE A 189 -21.12 19.18 -8.93
N SER A 190 -20.50 20.09 -8.17
CA SER A 190 -20.61 20.11 -6.70
C SER A 190 -22.04 20.31 -6.22
N GLY A 191 -22.85 21.08 -6.95
CA GLY A 191 -24.25 21.31 -6.61
C GLY A 191 -25.13 20.06 -6.68
N GLU A 192 -24.86 19.19 -7.66
CA GLU A 192 -25.54 17.89 -7.79
C GLU A 192 -25.10 16.93 -6.68
N LEU A 193 -23.80 16.89 -6.37
CA LEU A 193 -23.25 16.07 -5.30
C LEU A 193 -23.75 16.51 -3.91
N ASP A 194 -23.82 17.82 -3.65
CA ASP A 194 -24.41 18.37 -2.43
C ASP A 194 -25.87 17.95 -2.27
N ALA A 195 -26.68 18.14 -3.31
CA ALA A 195 -28.10 17.79 -3.31
C ALA A 195 -28.33 16.29 -3.15
N LEU A 196 -27.41 15.47 -3.68
CA LEU A 196 -27.44 14.02 -3.49
C LEU A 196 -27.14 13.65 -2.04
N TYR A 197 -26.07 14.20 -1.47
CA TYR A 197 -25.69 13.93 -0.08
C TYR A 197 -26.73 14.43 0.93
N ASP A 198 -27.43 15.53 0.62
CA ASP A 198 -28.59 16.04 1.39
C ASP A 198 -29.77 15.05 1.45
N LYS A 199 -29.88 14.13 0.49
CA LYS A 199 -30.87 13.04 0.54
C LYS A 199 -30.32 11.81 1.26
N MET A 200 -29.06 11.46 1.00
CA MET A 200 -28.43 10.25 1.52
C MET A 200 -28.29 10.28 3.05
N VAL A 201 -27.82 11.38 3.63
CA VAL A 201 -27.55 11.46 5.08
C VAL A 201 -28.82 11.26 5.92
N PRO A 202 -29.95 11.96 5.66
CA PRO A 202 -31.20 11.72 6.39
C PRO A 202 -31.82 10.34 6.11
N LEU A 203 -31.70 9.81 4.88
CA LEU A 203 -32.22 8.47 4.54
C LEU A 203 -31.49 7.38 5.34
N ARG A 204 -30.16 7.46 5.41
CA ARG A 204 -29.31 6.57 6.22
C ARG A 204 -29.67 6.59 7.69
N ASP A 205 -29.82 7.78 8.27
CA ASP A 205 -30.27 7.94 9.65
C ASP A 205 -31.70 7.42 9.88
N LYS A 206 -32.60 7.59 8.91
CA LYS A 206 -33.95 7.02 8.94
C LYS A 206 -33.92 5.49 8.96
N ILE A 207 -33.09 4.84 8.13
CA ILE A 207 -32.91 3.38 8.12
C ILE A 207 -32.49 2.90 9.51
N ALA A 208 -31.43 3.50 10.08
CA ALA A 208 -30.95 3.15 11.42
C ALA A 208 -32.03 3.29 12.49
N LYS A 209 -32.78 4.40 12.49
CA LYS A 209 -33.84 4.66 13.47
C LYS A 209 -35.03 3.72 13.32
N LYS A 210 -35.41 3.33 12.10
CA LYS A 210 -36.47 2.34 11.86
C LYS A 210 -36.13 0.97 12.45
N LEU A 211 -34.86 0.59 12.41
CA LEU A 211 -34.35 -0.62 13.05
C LEU A 211 -34.12 -0.47 14.57
N GLY A 212 -34.36 0.71 15.13
CA GLY A 212 -34.26 0.96 16.58
C GLY A 212 -32.88 1.39 17.08
N PHE A 213 -31.93 1.69 16.20
CA PHE A 213 -30.63 2.23 16.58
C PHE A 213 -30.73 3.70 17.01
N SER A 214 -29.86 4.12 17.92
CA SER A 214 -29.84 5.49 18.43
C SER A 214 -29.26 6.50 17.42
N SER A 215 -28.40 6.02 16.53
CA SER A 215 -27.73 6.80 15.49
C SER A 215 -27.31 5.93 14.30
N TYR A 216 -27.05 6.56 13.16
CA TYR A 216 -26.46 5.86 12.01
C TYR A 216 -25.06 5.31 12.31
N ILE A 217 -24.28 5.96 13.19
CA ILE A 217 -22.94 5.51 13.56
C ILE A 217 -22.99 4.15 14.26
N GLU A 218 -23.94 3.96 15.18
CA GLU A 218 -24.15 2.67 15.85
C GLU A 218 -24.54 1.57 14.85
N PHE A 219 -25.48 1.89 13.96
CA PHE A 219 -25.94 0.97 12.91
C PHE A 219 -24.80 0.57 11.96
N ILE A 220 -24.08 1.54 11.38
CA ILE A 220 -23.08 1.28 10.35
C ILE A 220 -21.89 0.49 10.89
N TYR A 221 -21.45 0.76 12.12
CA TYR A 221 -20.39 -0.03 12.78
C TYR A 221 -20.82 -1.48 12.94
N LEU A 222 -22.04 -1.72 13.42
CA LEU A 222 -22.55 -3.07 13.58
C LEU A 222 -22.74 -3.77 12.23
N SER A 223 -23.19 -3.04 11.20
CA SER A 223 -23.41 -3.58 9.85
C SER A 223 -22.13 -3.99 9.14
N TYR A 224 -20.99 -3.39 9.48
CA TYR A 224 -19.66 -3.79 9.01
C TYR A 224 -19.00 -4.86 9.88
N GLY A 225 -19.73 -5.49 10.81
CA GLY A 225 -19.18 -6.56 11.65
C GLY A 225 -18.16 -6.09 12.69
N ARG A 226 -18.11 -4.78 13.01
CA ARG A 226 -17.13 -4.20 13.93
C ARG A 226 -17.50 -4.48 15.38
N TYR A 227 -17.30 -5.72 15.81
CA TYR A 227 -17.68 -6.17 17.16
C TYR A 227 -16.60 -5.95 18.21
N ASP A 228 -15.35 -5.83 17.77
CA ASP A 228 -14.18 -5.82 18.65
C ASP A 228 -13.76 -4.39 19.04
N TYR A 229 -14.26 -3.37 18.34
CA TYR A 229 -13.91 -1.97 18.58
C TYR A 229 -15.09 -1.04 18.34
N THR A 230 -14.99 0.17 18.89
CA THR A 230 -16.04 1.18 18.88
C THR A 230 -15.60 2.49 18.20
N ALA A 231 -16.53 3.41 17.98
CA ALA A 231 -16.22 4.77 17.53
C ALA A 231 -15.26 5.52 18.48
N GLU A 232 -15.26 5.19 19.78
CA GLU A 232 -14.33 5.78 20.75
C GLU A 232 -12.90 5.28 20.53
N ASP A 233 -12.73 3.99 20.22
CA ASP A 233 -11.41 3.41 19.91
C ASP A 233 -10.86 4.01 18.62
N VAL A 234 -11.71 4.18 17.61
CA VAL A 234 -11.35 4.91 16.39
C VAL A 234 -10.94 6.35 16.71
N ALA A 235 -11.65 7.07 17.58
CA ALA A 235 -11.25 8.42 17.96
C ALA A 235 -9.88 8.48 18.65
N LYS A 236 -9.53 7.48 19.49
CA LYS A 236 -8.19 7.33 20.09
C LYS A 236 -7.13 7.07 19.02
N PHE A 237 -7.42 6.20 18.05
CA PHE A 237 -6.53 5.95 16.92
C PHE A 237 -6.28 7.23 16.10
N ARG A 238 -7.33 7.99 15.77
CA ARG A 238 -7.20 9.29 15.08
C ARG A 238 -6.32 10.28 15.86
N ALA A 239 -6.40 10.27 17.20
CA ALA A 239 -5.53 11.09 18.04
C ALA A 239 -4.06 10.66 17.93
N GLN A 240 -3.77 9.36 17.95
CA GLN A 240 -2.41 8.85 17.72
C GLN A 240 -1.87 9.25 16.33
N VAL A 241 -2.68 9.19 15.28
CA VAL A 241 -2.30 9.65 13.93
C VAL A 241 -1.92 11.14 13.94
N LYS A 242 -2.72 12.00 14.60
CA LYS A 242 -2.41 13.43 14.75
C LYS A 242 -1.09 13.67 15.48
N GLU A 243 -0.80 12.90 16.51
CA GLU A 243 0.39 13.08 17.33
C GLU A 243 1.67 12.52 16.66
N LYS A 244 1.57 11.36 16.00
CA LYS A 244 2.74 10.58 15.57
C LYS A 244 3.00 10.62 14.07
N ILE A 245 1.97 10.67 13.24
CA ILE A 245 2.09 10.55 11.78
C ILE A 245 2.08 11.93 11.10
N VAL A 246 1.16 12.83 11.49
CA VAL A 246 1.07 14.17 10.88
C VAL A 246 2.40 14.94 10.95
N PRO A 247 3.15 14.96 12.07
CA PRO A 247 4.45 15.64 12.10
C PRO A 247 5.49 15.03 11.15
N LEU A 248 5.52 13.69 11.02
CA LEU A 248 6.43 13.03 10.09
C LEU A 248 6.06 13.32 8.63
N CYS A 249 4.77 13.34 8.29
CA CYS A 249 4.31 13.75 6.96
C CYS A 249 4.72 15.19 6.65
N LEU A 250 4.61 16.11 7.63
CA LEU A 250 5.08 17.49 7.46
C LEU A 250 6.59 17.57 7.21
N GLU A 251 7.40 16.73 7.87
CA GLU A 251 8.84 16.62 7.59
C GLU A 251 9.09 16.13 6.16
N LEU A 252 8.40 15.07 5.72
CA LEU A 252 8.54 14.49 4.38
C LEU A 252 8.13 15.47 3.28
N ARG A 253 7.04 16.23 3.47
CA ARG A 253 6.60 17.29 2.54
C ARG A 253 7.59 18.44 2.44
N LYS A 254 8.25 18.81 3.54
CA LYS A 254 9.36 19.79 3.50
C LYS A 254 10.57 19.27 2.76
N GLU A 255 10.90 17.98 2.89
CA GLU A 255 11.95 17.37 2.09
C GLU A 255 11.57 17.26 0.61
N GLN A 256 10.29 17.03 0.29
CA GLN A 256 9.77 17.11 -1.08
C GLN A 256 9.91 18.54 -1.64
N GLU A 257 9.52 19.57 -0.91
CA GLU A 257 9.68 20.98 -1.30
C GLU A 257 11.13 21.32 -1.68
N LYS A 258 12.09 20.94 -0.82
CA LYS A 258 13.53 21.09 -1.09
C LYS A 258 13.96 20.31 -2.33
N ARG A 259 13.51 19.06 -2.45
CA ARG A 259 13.86 18.16 -3.57
C ARG A 259 13.34 18.68 -4.91
N LEU A 260 12.13 19.24 -4.94
CA LEU A 260 11.54 19.86 -6.13
C LEU A 260 12.07 21.27 -6.42
N ARG A 261 12.85 21.86 -5.49
CA ARG A 261 13.41 23.21 -5.60
C ARG A 261 12.33 24.27 -5.78
N VAL A 262 11.20 24.10 -5.10
CA VAL A 262 10.11 25.10 -5.06
C VAL A 262 10.19 25.90 -3.76
N ASP A 263 9.73 27.15 -3.82
CA ASP A 263 9.67 28.06 -2.67
C ASP A 263 8.63 27.63 -1.64
N ARG A 264 7.51 27.09 -2.13
CA ARG A 264 6.44 26.51 -1.34
C ARG A 264 5.77 25.37 -2.10
N LEU A 265 5.50 24.26 -1.42
CA LEU A 265 4.67 23.20 -1.97
C LEU A 265 3.20 23.66 -2.05
N HIS A 266 2.60 23.57 -3.24
CA HIS A 266 1.17 23.73 -3.45
C HIS A 266 0.51 22.37 -3.70
N TYR A 267 -0.83 22.30 -3.69
CA TYR A 267 -1.58 21.07 -3.94
C TYR A 267 -1.20 20.41 -5.28
N TYR A 268 -0.85 21.20 -6.30
CA TYR A 268 -0.38 20.72 -7.60
C TYR A 268 1.08 20.28 -7.64
N ASP A 269 1.80 20.37 -6.53
CA ASP A 269 3.14 19.82 -6.38
C ASP A 269 3.14 18.52 -5.54
N GLU A 270 2.03 18.21 -4.84
CA GLU A 270 1.96 17.05 -3.92
C GLU A 270 2.21 15.71 -4.63
N GLU A 271 1.74 15.56 -5.88
CA GLU A 271 1.82 14.31 -6.67
C GLU A 271 3.16 14.10 -7.39
N LEU A 272 4.00 15.14 -7.55
CA LEU A 272 5.33 14.98 -8.13
C LEU A 272 6.36 14.75 -7.03
N ILE A 273 6.92 13.55 -6.95
CA ILE A 273 7.87 13.21 -5.89
C ILE A 273 9.29 13.61 -6.28
N PHE A 274 9.68 13.47 -7.56
CA PHE A 274 11.05 13.71 -8.03
C PHE A 274 11.09 14.73 -9.17
N PRO A 275 12.08 15.65 -9.21
CA PRO A 275 12.19 16.66 -10.26
C PRO A 275 12.43 16.06 -11.65
N GLU A 276 13.07 14.89 -11.74
CA GLU A 276 13.25 14.12 -12.99
C GLU A 276 12.02 13.27 -13.36
N GLY A 277 10.92 13.41 -12.63
CA GLY A 277 9.68 12.67 -12.83
C GLY A 277 9.60 11.40 -11.99
N ASN A 278 8.37 11.03 -11.64
CA ASN A 278 8.06 9.81 -10.89
C ASN A 278 8.51 8.54 -11.63
N ALA A 279 8.58 7.43 -10.90
CA ALA A 279 8.78 6.12 -11.49
C ALA A 279 7.54 5.73 -12.32
N VAL A 280 7.77 5.19 -13.51
CA VAL A 280 6.73 4.74 -14.43
C VAL A 280 7.06 3.29 -14.81
N PRO A 281 6.09 2.37 -14.81
CA PRO A 281 6.35 0.99 -15.17
C PRO A 281 6.78 0.87 -16.65
N GLU A 282 7.71 -0.03 -16.91
CA GLU A 282 8.21 -0.33 -18.25
C GLU A 282 7.41 -1.48 -18.86
N GLY A 283 6.79 -1.26 -20.02
CA GLY A 283 6.13 -2.30 -20.82
C GLY A 283 4.63 -2.10 -21.02
N THR A 284 4.01 -2.96 -21.84
CA THR A 284 2.55 -3.01 -22.05
C THR A 284 1.84 -3.68 -20.88
N THR A 285 0.51 -3.54 -20.80
CA THR A 285 -0.32 -4.23 -19.81
C THR A 285 -0.03 -5.73 -19.76
N GLU A 286 0.08 -6.41 -20.90
CA GLU A 286 0.40 -7.83 -20.98
C GLU A 286 1.80 -8.15 -20.45
N GLU A 287 2.78 -7.28 -20.72
CA GLU A 287 4.14 -7.43 -20.20
C GLU A 287 4.19 -7.21 -18.69
N LEU A 288 3.41 -6.27 -18.14
CA LEU A 288 3.27 -6.05 -16.70
C LEU A 288 2.63 -7.26 -16.01
N VAL A 289 1.58 -7.84 -16.60
CA VAL A 289 0.96 -9.08 -16.09
C VAL A 289 1.94 -10.25 -16.13
N ALA A 290 2.74 -10.40 -17.20
CA ALA A 290 3.77 -11.44 -17.27
C ALA A 290 4.88 -11.25 -16.23
N LYS A 291 5.28 -10.00 -15.95
CA LYS A 291 6.21 -9.66 -14.87
C LYS A 291 5.63 -10.00 -13.50
N ALA A 292 4.35 -9.71 -13.28
CA ALA A 292 3.63 -10.07 -12.05
C ALA A 292 3.51 -11.59 -11.88
N GLN A 293 3.20 -12.32 -12.94
CA GLN A 293 3.17 -13.79 -12.92
C GLN A 293 4.52 -14.36 -12.49
N LYS A 294 5.62 -13.89 -13.09
CA LYS A 294 6.97 -14.30 -12.68
C LYS A 294 7.25 -13.95 -11.22
N MET A 295 6.92 -12.74 -10.79
CA MET A 295 7.06 -12.30 -9.40
C MET A 295 6.34 -13.24 -8.43
N TYR A 296 5.07 -13.58 -8.70
CA TYR A 296 4.29 -14.44 -7.81
C TYR A 296 4.81 -15.88 -7.78
N HIS A 297 5.32 -16.42 -8.89
CA HIS A 297 6.02 -17.72 -8.88
C HIS A 297 7.29 -17.71 -8.00
N GLU A 298 8.02 -16.60 -7.99
CA GLU A 298 9.23 -16.43 -7.17
C GLU A 298 8.91 -16.10 -5.70
N LEU A 299 7.74 -15.53 -5.43
CA LEU A 299 7.29 -15.16 -4.09
C LEU A 299 6.90 -16.40 -3.29
N SER A 300 5.99 -17.24 -3.81
CA SER A 300 5.66 -18.52 -3.19
C SER A 300 5.01 -19.49 -4.18
N LYS A 301 4.92 -20.76 -3.79
CA LYS A 301 4.21 -21.77 -4.58
C LYS A 301 2.73 -21.42 -4.74
N GLU A 302 2.11 -20.98 -3.65
CA GLU A 302 0.67 -20.71 -3.55
C GLU A 302 0.27 -19.49 -4.37
N THR A 303 1.11 -18.44 -4.35
CA THR A 303 0.89 -17.24 -5.18
C THR A 303 1.11 -17.53 -6.66
N GLY A 304 2.08 -18.40 -7.02
CA GLY A 304 2.24 -18.90 -8.38
C GLY A 304 0.99 -19.64 -8.90
N GLU A 305 0.46 -20.59 -8.12
CA GLU A 305 -0.77 -21.33 -8.47
C GLU A 305 -1.98 -20.40 -8.62
N PHE A 306 -2.15 -19.45 -7.70
CA PHE A 306 -3.18 -18.42 -7.76
C PHE A 306 -3.09 -17.58 -9.03
N PHE A 307 -1.91 -17.05 -9.33
CA PHE A 307 -1.78 -16.12 -10.45
C PHE A 307 -1.88 -16.82 -11.80
N ASP A 308 -1.41 -18.07 -11.90
CA ASP A 308 -1.63 -18.92 -13.07
C ASP A 308 -3.13 -19.14 -13.34
N PHE A 309 -3.91 -19.41 -12.29
CA PHE A 309 -5.36 -19.56 -12.38
C PHE A 309 -6.03 -18.28 -12.91
N MET A 310 -5.60 -17.11 -12.41
CA MET A 310 -6.12 -15.81 -12.87
C MET A 310 -5.84 -15.58 -14.36
N VAL A 311 -4.62 -15.88 -14.82
CA VAL A 311 -4.20 -15.70 -16.22
C VAL A 311 -4.90 -16.71 -17.14
N GLU A 312 -4.98 -17.98 -16.75
CA GLU A 312 -5.62 -19.04 -17.54
C GLU A 312 -7.10 -18.75 -17.84
N HIS A 313 -7.80 -18.12 -16.89
CA HIS A 313 -9.23 -17.86 -16.97
C HIS A 313 -9.60 -16.41 -17.31
N GLU A 314 -8.63 -15.57 -17.68
CA GLU A 314 -8.83 -14.16 -18.08
C GLU A 314 -9.59 -13.35 -17.01
N LEU A 315 -9.19 -13.48 -15.75
CA LEU A 315 -9.88 -12.89 -14.60
C LEU A 315 -9.41 -11.46 -14.28
N PHE A 316 -9.17 -10.67 -15.33
CA PHE A 316 -8.66 -9.30 -15.24
C PHE A 316 -9.38 -8.37 -16.24
N ASP A 317 -9.67 -7.13 -15.85
CA ASP A 317 -9.91 -6.01 -16.76
C ASP A 317 -9.16 -4.75 -16.28
N LEU A 318 -7.94 -4.55 -16.80
CA LEU A 318 -6.97 -3.66 -16.18
C LEU A 318 -6.91 -2.24 -16.75
N GLU A 319 -7.14 -2.06 -18.04
CA GLU A 319 -6.88 -0.79 -18.75
C GLU A 319 -8.02 0.22 -18.60
N THR A 320 -7.70 1.52 -18.61
CA THR A 320 -8.73 2.56 -18.66
C THR A 320 -9.40 2.63 -20.04
N LYS A 321 -10.73 2.78 -20.07
CA LYS A 321 -11.55 2.79 -21.30
C LYS A 321 -12.67 3.83 -21.20
N PRO A 322 -13.14 4.44 -22.31
CA PRO A 322 -14.30 5.33 -22.27
C PRO A 322 -15.53 4.62 -21.71
N GLY A 323 -16.22 5.24 -20.74
CA GLY A 323 -17.41 4.67 -20.10
C GLY A 323 -17.11 3.66 -18.97
N LYS A 324 -15.85 3.32 -18.72
CA LYS A 324 -15.46 2.44 -17.62
C LYS A 324 -15.57 3.15 -16.27
N GLN A 325 -16.02 2.43 -15.24
CA GLN A 325 -16.07 2.94 -13.87
C GLN A 325 -14.66 3.32 -13.36
N THR A 326 -14.59 4.37 -12.55
CA THR A 326 -13.35 4.84 -11.93
C THR A 326 -12.93 3.98 -10.74
N GLY A 327 -11.61 3.85 -10.53
CA GLY A 327 -11.02 3.10 -9.41
C GLY A 327 -10.51 1.71 -9.78
N GLY A 328 -10.30 0.89 -8.75
CA GLY A 328 -9.97 -0.53 -8.82
C GLY A 328 -10.79 -1.29 -7.77
N TYR A 329 -11.01 -2.59 -8.01
CA TYR A 329 -11.59 -3.49 -7.02
C TYR A 329 -11.28 -4.95 -7.36
N CYS A 330 -11.42 -5.80 -6.34
CA CYS A 330 -11.49 -7.24 -6.46
C CYS A 330 -12.92 -7.71 -6.13
N THR A 331 -13.48 -8.59 -6.95
CA THR A 331 -14.73 -9.31 -6.63
C THR A 331 -14.53 -10.83 -6.79
N PHE A 332 -15.56 -11.63 -6.52
CA PHE A 332 -15.45 -13.07 -6.46
C PHE A 332 -16.66 -13.80 -7.05
N LEU A 333 -16.38 -14.75 -7.94
CA LEU A 333 -17.37 -15.59 -8.58
C LEU A 333 -17.53 -16.87 -7.78
N ASN A 334 -18.41 -16.83 -6.77
CA ASN A 334 -18.61 -17.88 -5.76
C ASN A 334 -18.65 -19.30 -6.34
N THR A 335 -19.46 -19.53 -7.37
CA THR A 335 -19.64 -20.86 -8.00
C THR A 335 -18.33 -21.45 -8.50
N PHE A 336 -17.43 -20.60 -8.99
CA PHE A 336 -16.16 -21.00 -9.57
C PHE A 336 -14.99 -20.90 -8.60
N LYS A 337 -15.23 -20.35 -7.40
CA LYS A 337 -14.18 -19.96 -6.44
C LYS A 337 -13.09 -19.11 -7.10
N ALA A 338 -13.51 -18.16 -7.93
CA ALA A 338 -12.63 -17.41 -8.80
C ALA A 338 -12.69 -15.91 -8.49
N PRO A 339 -11.59 -15.28 -8.06
CA PRO A 339 -11.54 -13.83 -7.95
C PRO A 339 -11.52 -13.17 -9.33
N PHE A 340 -11.84 -11.89 -9.40
CA PHE A 340 -11.72 -11.06 -10.60
C PHE A 340 -11.14 -9.70 -10.21
N ILE A 341 -10.09 -9.26 -10.93
CA ILE A 341 -9.42 -7.98 -10.69
C ILE A 341 -9.84 -6.95 -11.73
N PHE A 342 -10.33 -5.81 -11.27
CA PHE A 342 -10.67 -4.65 -12.08
C PHE A 342 -9.78 -3.48 -11.72
N SER A 343 -9.23 -2.77 -12.71
CA SER A 343 -8.44 -1.55 -12.47
C SER A 343 -8.51 -0.55 -13.64
N ASN A 344 -7.76 0.55 -13.56
CA ASN A 344 -7.68 1.58 -14.60
C ASN A 344 -6.22 1.98 -14.90
N PHE A 345 -5.46 1.12 -15.58
CA PHE A 345 -4.08 1.39 -15.96
C PHE A 345 -3.99 2.62 -16.86
N ASN A 346 -3.07 3.53 -16.53
CA ASN A 346 -2.89 4.81 -17.19
C ASN A 346 -1.41 5.16 -17.47
N GLY A 347 -0.50 4.21 -17.26
CA GLY A 347 0.93 4.37 -17.49
C GLY A 347 1.62 5.20 -16.41
N THR A 348 1.15 5.12 -15.16
CA THR A 348 1.82 5.67 -13.97
C THR A 348 2.19 4.56 -13.00
N SER A 349 2.89 4.87 -11.90
CA SER A 349 3.17 3.87 -10.86
C SER A 349 1.91 3.20 -10.31
N ALA A 350 0.77 3.90 -10.37
CA ALA A 350 -0.53 3.41 -9.91
C ALA A 350 -0.95 2.10 -10.56
N ASP A 351 -0.47 1.80 -11.78
CA ASP A 351 -0.77 0.54 -12.48
C ASP A 351 -0.21 -0.67 -11.71
N VAL A 352 1.00 -0.54 -11.16
CA VAL A 352 1.61 -1.61 -10.35
C VAL A 352 1.02 -1.60 -8.93
N ASP A 353 0.76 -0.42 -8.38
CA ASP A 353 0.14 -0.26 -7.06
C ASP A 353 -1.19 -1.00 -7.00
N VAL A 354 -2.12 -0.69 -7.91
CA VAL A 354 -3.44 -1.32 -7.98
C VAL A 354 -3.35 -2.81 -8.32
N LEU A 355 -2.44 -3.22 -9.21
CA LEU A 355 -2.28 -4.64 -9.54
C LEU A 355 -1.88 -5.45 -8.30
N THR A 356 -0.93 -4.96 -7.50
CA THR A 356 -0.48 -5.66 -6.30
C THR A 356 -1.49 -5.58 -5.16
N HIS A 357 -2.21 -4.45 -5.03
CA HIS A 357 -3.30 -4.26 -4.06
C HIS A 357 -4.43 -5.26 -4.30
N GLU A 358 -5.01 -5.26 -5.49
CA GLU A 358 -6.15 -6.13 -5.83
C GLU A 358 -5.73 -7.60 -5.89
N ALA A 359 -4.48 -7.89 -6.26
CA ALA A 359 -3.95 -9.25 -6.16
C ALA A 359 -3.80 -9.75 -4.72
N GLY A 360 -3.63 -8.87 -3.73
CA GLY A 360 -3.68 -9.25 -2.32
C GLY A 360 -5.08 -9.67 -1.87
N HIS A 361 -6.11 -8.92 -2.26
CA HIS A 361 -7.53 -9.30 -2.06
C HIS A 361 -7.85 -10.63 -2.76
N ALA A 362 -7.49 -10.74 -4.04
CA ALA A 362 -7.75 -11.93 -4.84
C ALA A 362 -7.01 -13.17 -4.29
N PHE A 363 -5.76 -13.01 -3.86
CA PHE A 363 -4.97 -14.11 -3.30
C PHE A 363 -5.55 -14.61 -1.98
N GLU A 364 -6.00 -13.70 -1.10
CA GLU A 364 -6.67 -14.09 0.13
C GLU A 364 -7.94 -14.88 -0.17
N ALA A 365 -8.86 -14.33 -0.95
CA ALA A 365 -10.14 -14.97 -1.23
C ALA A 365 -9.96 -16.35 -1.90
N TYR A 366 -9.02 -16.44 -2.85
CA TYR A 366 -8.67 -17.70 -3.51
C TYR A 366 -8.09 -18.74 -2.54
N THR A 367 -7.31 -18.30 -1.57
CA THR A 367 -6.72 -19.16 -0.54
C THR A 367 -7.77 -19.62 0.47
N ALA A 368 -8.53 -18.68 1.02
CA ALA A 368 -9.59 -18.91 2.00
C ALA A 368 -10.68 -19.83 1.44
N ALA A 369 -11.13 -19.64 0.19
CA ALA A 369 -12.16 -20.46 -0.45
C ALA A 369 -11.78 -21.95 -0.60
N LYS A 370 -10.49 -22.32 -0.45
CA LYS A 370 -10.02 -23.71 -0.41
C LYS A 370 -10.09 -24.34 0.98
N GLN A 371 -10.06 -23.53 2.04
CA GLN A 371 -10.03 -23.99 3.43
C GLN A 371 -11.39 -23.88 4.13
N ILE A 372 -12.20 -22.90 3.71
CA ILE A 372 -13.45 -22.52 4.35
C ILE A 372 -14.64 -23.25 3.69
N PRO A 373 -15.63 -23.73 4.47
CA PRO A 373 -16.67 -24.63 3.98
C PRO A 373 -17.64 -23.99 2.97
N PHE A 374 -17.91 -22.68 3.07
CA PHE A 374 -18.82 -21.93 2.19
C PHE A 374 -18.43 -20.44 2.12
N MET A 375 -18.95 -19.73 1.13
CA MET A 375 -18.44 -18.42 0.71
C MET A 375 -18.66 -17.28 1.70
N ASP A 376 -19.74 -17.26 2.49
CA ASP A 376 -20.02 -16.20 3.47
C ASP A 376 -18.93 -16.07 4.55
N MET A 377 -18.15 -17.13 4.78
CA MET A 377 -17.06 -17.14 5.74
C MET A 377 -15.71 -16.81 5.10
N VAL A 378 -15.63 -16.69 3.77
CA VAL A 378 -14.37 -16.45 3.04
C VAL A 378 -13.87 -15.05 3.33
N PHE A 379 -14.71 -14.04 3.23
CA PHE A 379 -14.28 -12.64 3.34
C PHE A 379 -14.30 -12.16 4.79
N PRO A 380 -13.21 -11.56 5.30
CA PRO A 380 -13.20 -10.95 6.61
C PRO A 380 -13.83 -9.56 6.58
N THR A 381 -13.86 -8.89 7.75
CA THR A 381 -14.24 -7.47 7.80
C THR A 381 -13.27 -6.63 6.97
N SER A 382 -13.77 -5.51 6.47
CA SER A 382 -13.07 -4.59 5.58
C SER A 382 -11.65 -4.22 6.04
N GLU A 383 -11.45 -3.94 7.32
CA GLU A 383 -10.15 -3.58 7.87
C GLU A 383 -9.14 -4.71 7.85
N VAL A 384 -9.58 -5.98 7.81
CA VAL A 384 -8.70 -7.13 7.60
C VAL A 384 -8.49 -7.37 6.12
N ALA A 385 -9.54 -7.21 5.30
CA ALA A 385 -9.43 -7.32 3.85
C ALA A 385 -8.30 -6.42 3.34
N GLU A 386 -8.27 -5.17 3.81
CA GLU A 386 -7.21 -4.22 3.46
C GLU A 386 -5.82 -4.56 4.03
N ILE A 387 -5.71 -5.41 5.07
CA ILE A 387 -4.40 -5.92 5.49
C ILE A 387 -3.83 -6.81 4.38
N HIS A 388 -4.67 -7.62 3.73
CA HIS A 388 -4.21 -8.53 2.67
C HIS A 388 -3.66 -7.76 1.47
N SER A 389 -4.42 -6.78 0.98
CA SER A 389 -4.06 -5.94 -0.17
C SER A 389 -2.81 -5.09 0.08
N MET A 390 -2.81 -4.28 1.13
CA MET A 390 -1.72 -3.35 1.43
C MET A 390 -0.42 -4.06 1.83
N THR A 391 -0.51 -5.23 2.47
CA THR A 391 0.68 -6.05 2.76
C THR A 391 1.28 -6.62 1.48
N MET A 392 0.44 -7.03 0.52
CA MET A 392 0.91 -7.60 -0.75
C MET A 392 1.72 -6.58 -1.56
N GLU A 393 1.32 -5.30 -1.57
CA GLU A 393 2.10 -4.21 -2.18
C GLU A 393 3.54 -4.16 -1.63
N HIS A 394 3.70 -4.30 -0.32
CA HIS A 394 5.00 -4.28 0.34
C HIS A 394 5.80 -5.57 0.12
N PHE A 395 5.14 -6.72 0.09
CA PHE A 395 5.77 -8.00 -0.23
C PHE A 395 6.23 -8.07 -1.68
N ALA A 396 5.57 -7.38 -2.60
CA ALA A 396 5.99 -7.27 -4.00
C ALA A 396 7.29 -6.45 -4.18
N TYR A 397 7.73 -5.70 -3.16
CA TYR A 397 8.92 -4.85 -3.28
C TYR A 397 10.13 -5.57 -3.90
N PRO A 398 10.64 -6.72 -3.44
CA PRO A 398 11.85 -7.33 -4.02
C PRO A 398 11.89 -7.40 -5.57
N TRP A 399 10.72 -7.46 -6.23
CA TRP A 399 10.58 -7.55 -7.68
C TRP A 399 10.38 -6.24 -8.45
N MET A 400 10.28 -5.07 -7.80
CA MET A 400 10.04 -3.79 -8.51
C MET A 400 11.12 -3.38 -9.51
N ASN A 401 12.32 -3.99 -9.45
CA ASN A 401 13.34 -3.82 -10.50
C ASN A 401 12.83 -4.33 -11.87
N ALA A 402 11.98 -5.36 -11.90
CA ALA A 402 11.39 -5.87 -13.14
C ALA A 402 10.40 -4.88 -13.75
N PHE A 403 9.70 -4.11 -12.91
CA PHE A 403 8.67 -3.16 -13.34
C PHE A 403 9.25 -1.79 -13.67
N PHE A 404 10.20 -1.29 -12.87
CA PHE A 404 10.64 0.12 -12.92
C PHE A 404 12.12 0.31 -13.27
N GLY A 405 12.86 -0.76 -13.55
CA GLY A 405 14.27 -0.70 -13.94
C GLY A 405 15.11 0.10 -12.94
N GLU A 406 15.84 1.09 -13.45
CA GLU A 406 16.71 1.97 -12.63
C GLU A 406 15.94 2.87 -11.65
N LYS A 407 14.63 3.09 -11.86
CA LYS A 407 13.76 3.89 -10.98
C LYS A 407 13.10 3.06 -9.87
N ALA A 408 13.41 1.77 -9.72
CA ALA A 408 12.77 0.91 -8.71
C ALA A 408 12.98 1.38 -7.26
N ASP A 409 14.16 1.93 -6.93
CA ASP A 409 14.40 2.49 -5.59
C ASP A 409 13.65 3.81 -5.36
N ASP A 410 13.49 4.62 -6.41
CA ASP A 410 12.67 5.85 -6.37
C ASP A 410 11.18 5.47 -6.19
N TYR A 411 10.68 4.42 -6.86
CA TYR A 411 9.34 3.86 -6.65
C TYR A 411 9.13 3.40 -5.19
N ARG A 412 10.02 2.59 -4.63
CA ARG A 412 9.93 2.11 -3.23
C ARG A 412 9.78 3.24 -2.25
N TYR A 413 10.61 4.27 -2.41
CA TYR A 413 10.59 5.43 -1.55
C TYR A 413 9.26 6.18 -1.70
N ALA A 414 8.85 6.47 -2.94
CA ALA A 414 7.61 7.20 -3.21
C ALA A 414 6.38 6.44 -2.71
N HIS A 415 6.30 5.14 -2.97
CA HIS A 415 5.20 4.27 -2.55
C HIS A 415 5.10 4.20 -1.02
N LEU A 416 6.21 3.91 -0.31
CA LEU A 416 6.21 3.86 1.15
C LEU A 416 5.88 5.22 1.78
N MET A 417 6.36 6.32 1.20
CA MET A 417 6.06 7.67 1.64
C MET A 417 4.57 7.99 1.43
N SER A 418 4.02 7.70 0.26
CA SER A 418 2.61 7.89 -0.07
C SER A 418 1.68 7.09 0.86
N ALA A 419 1.99 5.81 1.10
CA ALA A 419 1.28 4.94 2.02
C ALA A 419 1.21 5.51 3.46
N LEU A 420 2.25 6.23 3.90
CA LEU A 420 2.23 6.92 5.20
C LEU A 420 1.43 8.23 5.14
N GLU A 421 1.66 9.04 4.09
CA GLU A 421 1.10 10.38 3.95
C GLU A 421 -0.40 10.38 3.67
N VAL A 422 -0.96 9.27 3.19
CA VAL A 422 -2.41 9.12 2.99
C VAL A 422 -3.16 8.83 4.30
N ILE A 423 -2.50 8.31 5.35
CA ILE A 423 -3.17 7.99 6.62
C ILE A 423 -3.86 9.21 7.25
N PRO A 424 -3.22 10.40 7.36
CA PRO A 424 -3.88 11.61 7.85
C PRO A 424 -5.14 11.98 7.05
N TYR A 425 -5.11 11.81 5.73
CA TYR A 425 -6.29 12.00 4.89
C TYR A 425 -7.38 10.97 5.20
N MET A 426 -7.00 9.70 5.42
CA MET A 426 -7.96 8.64 5.74
C MET A 426 -8.72 8.91 7.04
N VAL A 427 -8.02 9.30 8.10
CA VAL A 427 -8.66 9.64 9.38
C VAL A 427 -9.41 10.98 9.33
N CYS A 428 -9.03 11.89 8.43
CA CYS A 428 -9.77 13.13 8.15
C CYS A 428 -11.15 12.81 7.55
N VAL A 429 -11.21 11.89 6.57
CA VAL A 429 -12.46 11.39 5.97
C VAL A 429 -13.35 10.70 7.01
N ASP A 430 -12.78 9.87 7.87
CA ASP A 430 -13.53 9.25 8.97
C ASP A 430 -14.09 10.31 9.94
N GLU A 431 -13.25 11.21 10.46
CA GLU A 431 -13.72 12.23 11.42
C GLU A 431 -14.75 13.17 10.80
N PHE A 432 -14.66 13.47 9.50
CA PHE A 432 -15.67 14.21 8.76
C PHE A 432 -17.03 13.49 8.80
N GLN A 433 -17.06 12.18 8.53
CA GLN A 433 -18.29 11.40 8.55
C GLN A 433 -18.91 11.33 9.95
N HIS A 434 -18.11 11.15 11.01
CA HIS A 434 -18.62 11.25 12.39
C HIS A 434 -19.32 12.59 12.63
N LYS A 435 -18.69 13.72 12.27
CA LYS A 435 -19.29 15.05 12.44
C LYS A 435 -20.57 15.26 11.64
N VAL A 436 -20.66 14.70 10.43
CA VAL A 436 -21.88 14.75 9.61
C VAL A 436 -23.01 13.94 10.25
N PHE A 437 -22.75 12.71 10.68
CA PHE A 437 -23.79 11.83 11.22
C PHE A 437 -24.16 12.14 12.68
N GLU A 438 -23.30 12.83 13.43
CA GLU A 438 -23.63 13.46 14.71
C GLU A 438 -24.60 14.66 14.54
N ASN A 439 -24.67 15.25 13.34
CA ASN A 439 -25.55 16.38 13.03
C ASN A 439 -26.14 16.28 11.62
N ILE A 440 -27.18 15.45 11.51
CA ILE A 440 -27.90 15.14 10.26
C ILE A 440 -28.41 16.39 9.52
N GLY A 441 -28.66 17.50 10.22
CA GLY A 441 -29.22 18.73 9.65
C GLY A 441 -28.20 19.69 9.01
N MET A 442 -26.91 19.33 8.94
CA MET A 442 -25.89 20.19 8.34
C MET A 442 -26.19 20.54 6.88
N THR A 443 -26.06 21.81 6.55
CA THR A 443 -26.08 22.29 5.17
C THR A 443 -24.80 21.94 4.42
N ALA A 444 -24.86 21.88 3.09
CA ALA A 444 -23.68 21.72 2.22
C ALA A 444 -22.50 22.63 2.59
N LYS A 445 -22.78 23.91 2.88
CA LYS A 445 -21.76 24.89 3.28
C LYS A 445 -21.12 24.57 4.63
N GLU A 446 -21.90 24.11 5.60
CA GLU A 446 -21.38 23.70 6.92
C GLU A 446 -20.50 22.45 6.81
N ARG A 447 -20.90 21.48 5.98
CA ARG A 447 -20.09 20.28 5.71
C ARG A 447 -18.72 20.65 5.11
N ARG A 448 -18.70 21.52 4.09
CA ARG A 448 -17.44 22.00 3.51
C ARG A 448 -16.57 22.76 4.51
N ALA A 449 -17.17 23.62 5.34
CA ALA A 449 -16.42 24.34 6.38
C ALA A 449 -15.78 23.39 7.40
N ILE A 450 -16.49 22.31 7.80
CA ILE A 450 -15.95 21.28 8.68
C ILE A 450 -14.82 20.52 8.02
N TRP A 451 -14.99 20.13 6.75
CA TRP A 451 -13.93 19.49 5.99
C TRP A 451 -12.67 20.35 5.99
N HIS A 452 -12.78 21.63 5.63
CA HIS A 452 -11.64 22.55 5.61
C HIS A 452 -10.94 22.64 6.97
N GLN A 453 -11.70 22.72 8.07
CA GLN A 453 -11.12 22.71 9.43
C GLN A 453 -10.34 21.43 9.74
N LEU A 454 -10.85 20.28 9.30
CA LEU A 454 -10.18 19.00 9.47
C LEU A 454 -8.91 18.91 8.61
N GLU A 455 -8.92 19.44 7.38
CA GLU A 455 -7.72 19.49 6.53
C GLU A 455 -6.60 20.31 7.19
N LEU A 456 -6.92 21.45 7.79
CA LEU A 456 -5.93 22.25 8.53
C LEU A 456 -5.32 21.49 9.72
N THR A 457 -6.02 20.49 10.25
CA THR A 457 -5.55 19.66 11.37
C THR A 457 -4.71 18.49 10.88
N TYR A 458 -5.19 17.76 9.86
CA TYR A 458 -4.59 16.50 9.41
C TYR A 458 -3.57 16.67 8.30
N MET A 459 -3.72 17.69 7.46
CA MET A 459 -2.89 17.97 6.29
C MET A 459 -2.44 19.44 6.28
N PRO A 460 -1.79 19.94 7.35
CA PRO A 460 -1.46 21.36 7.51
C PRO A 460 -0.48 21.91 6.46
N TRP A 461 0.12 21.05 5.64
CA TRP A 461 0.97 21.43 4.51
C TRP A 461 0.18 21.82 3.27
N ARG A 462 -1.08 21.37 3.13
CA ARG A 462 -1.86 21.57 1.92
C ARG A 462 -2.15 23.04 1.67
N ASN A 463 -1.93 23.47 0.42
CA ASN A 463 -2.12 24.84 -0.01
C ASN A 463 -2.73 24.86 -1.41
N TYR A 464 -3.98 25.31 -1.52
CA TYR A 464 -4.73 25.30 -2.77
C TYR A 464 -4.43 26.45 -3.73
N ASP A 465 -3.45 27.30 -3.40
CA ASP A 465 -3.02 28.43 -4.25
C ASP A 465 -4.19 29.38 -4.62
N GLY A 466 -5.16 29.53 -3.70
CA GLY A 466 -6.32 30.39 -3.91
C GLY A 466 -7.44 29.79 -4.78
N HIS A 467 -7.42 28.49 -5.09
CA HIS A 467 -8.54 27.82 -5.75
C HIS A 467 -9.78 27.86 -4.85
N LYS A 468 -10.74 28.73 -5.19
CA LYS A 468 -11.87 29.09 -4.31
C LYS A 468 -12.65 27.88 -3.79
N PHE A 469 -13.10 26.98 -4.68
CA PHE A 469 -13.87 25.81 -4.28
C PHE A 469 -13.12 24.89 -3.30
N LEU A 470 -11.83 24.66 -3.53
CA LEU A 470 -11.01 23.82 -2.66
C LEU A 470 -10.70 24.50 -1.31
N GLU A 471 -10.39 25.80 -1.31
CA GLU A 471 -10.21 26.61 -0.09
C GLU A 471 -11.50 26.69 0.75
N GLU A 472 -12.67 26.61 0.12
CA GLU A 472 -13.95 26.55 0.84
C GLU A 472 -14.27 25.16 1.39
N GLY A 473 -13.41 24.15 1.15
CA GLY A 473 -13.55 22.78 1.64
C GLY A 473 -14.26 21.83 0.69
N GLY A 474 -14.17 22.05 -0.62
CA GLY A 474 -14.75 21.18 -1.65
C GLY A 474 -14.03 19.84 -1.86
N PHE A 475 -12.80 19.68 -1.34
CA PHE A 475 -11.94 18.53 -1.67
C PHE A 475 -12.49 17.17 -1.21
N TRP A 476 -13.37 17.08 -0.21
CA TRP A 476 -13.95 15.77 0.20
C TRP A 476 -14.81 15.11 -0.88
N MET A 477 -15.40 15.90 -1.79
CA MET A 477 -16.36 15.41 -2.77
C MET A 477 -15.74 14.44 -3.78
N GLN A 478 -14.42 14.50 -3.98
CA GLN A 478 -13.70 13.53 -4.80
C GLN A 478 -13.74 12.11 -4.24
N LYS A 479 -13.96 11.94 -2.93
CA LYS A 479 -13.89 10.64 -2.28
C LYS A 479 -15.22 9.90 -2.39
N GLN A 480 -15.31 9.04 -3.41
CA GLN A 480 -16.49 8.20 -3.65
C GLN A 480 -16.98 7.41 -2.44
N HIS A 481 -16.08 6.93 -1.59
CA HIS A 481 -16.44 6.12 -0.42
C HIS A 481 -17.39 6.84 0.54
N ILE A 482 -17.32 8.18 0.66
CA ILE A 482 -18.26 8.94 1.51
C ILE A 482 -19.71 8.77 1.01
N PHE A 483 -19.89 8.68 -0.31
CA PHE A 483 -21.18 8.50 -0.95
C PHE A 483 -21.57 7.03 -1.01
N VAL A 484 -20.67 6.15 -1.43
CA VAL A 484 -21.01 4.76 -1.77
C VAL A 484 -20.87 3.82 -0.56
N ASN A 485 -19.81 3.96 0.25
CA ASN A 485 -19.45 3.05 1.35
C ASN A 485 -19.11 3.86 2.62
N PRO A 486 -20.10 4.48 3.28
CA PRO A 486 -19.83 5.40 4.38
C PRO A 486 -19.11 4.68 5.53
N PHE A 487 -18.25 5.40 6.26
CA PHE A 487 -17.40 4.91 7.35
C PHE A 487 -16.36 3.82 6.99
N TYR A 488 -16.25 3.38 5.73
CA TYR A 488 -15.26 2.35 5.35
C TYR A 488 -13.81 2.89 5.29
N TYR A 489 -13.63 4.21 5.11
CA TYR A 489 -12.30 4.74 4.82
C TYR A 489 -11.31 4.67 6.01
N ILE A 490 -11.81 4.49 7.24
CA ILE A 490 -10.96 4.22 8.42
C ILE A 490 -10.28 2.86 8.35
N ASP A 491 -10.89 1.90 7.66
CA ASP A 491 -10.43 0.52 7.57
C ASP A 491 -9.08 0.46 6.85
N TYR A 492 -8.89 1.27 5.80
CA TYR A 492 -7.58 1.46 5.17
C TYR A 492 -6.52 1.99 6.14
N ALA A 493 -6.86 2.94 7.01
CA ALA A 493 -5.88 3.50 7.95
C ALA A 493 -5.45 2.47 9.00
N LEU A 494 -6.39 1.65 9.50
CA LEU A 494 -6.11 0.57 10.44
C LEU A 494 -5.27 -0.53 9.77
N ALA A 495 -5.64 -0.92 8.55
CA ALA A 495 -4.93 -1.89 7.75
C ALA A 495 -3.51 -1.44 7.39
N GLN A 496 -3.31 -0.17 7.04
CA GLN A 496 -2.00 0.36 6.67
C GLN A 496 -1.00 0.25 7.84
N ILE A 497 -1.44 0.46 9.08
CA ILE A 497 -0.61 0.25 10.28
C ILE A 497 -0.20 -1.22 10.41
N CYS A 498 -1.09 -2.16 10.09
CA CYS A 498 -0.81 -3.59 10.09
C CYS A 498 0.12 -3.98 8.92
N ALA A 499 -0.11 -3.45 7.73
CA ALA A 499 0.75 -3.65 6.57
C ALA A 499 2.18 -3.15 6.82
N PHE A 500 2.35 -2.03 7.52
CA PHE A 500 3.68 -1.56 7.93
C PHE A 500 4.39 -2.48 8.93
N GLN A 501 3.66 -3.13 9.83
CA GLN A 501 4.23 -4.16 10.69
C GLN A 501 4.73 -5.35 9.86
N PHE A 502 3.95 -5.83 8.89
CA PHE A 502 4.41 -6.87 7.97
C PHE A 502 5.58 -6.42 7.11
N PHE A 503 5.58 -5.18 6.62
CA PHE A 503 6.70 -4.61 5.89
C PHE A 503 7.98 -4.63 6.73
N GLU A 504 7.95 -4.14 7.97
CA GLU A 504 9.11 -4.16 8.86
C GLU A 504 9.58 -5.60 9.13
N ARG A 505 8.65 -6.50 9.43
CA ARG A 505 8.93 -7.92 9.66
C ARG A 505 9.51 -8.60 8.43
N SER A 506 9.04 -8.28 7.22
CA SER A 506 9.60 -8.81 5.97
C SER A 506 11.09 -8.47 5.78
N LYS A 507 11.56 -7.37 6.40
CA LYS A 507 12.98 -6.99 6.35
C LYS A 507 13.82 -7.68 7.42
N LYS A 508 13.22 -8.14 8.51
CA LYS A 508 13.90 -8.74 9.67
C LYS A 508 13.82 -10.27 9.69
N GLU A 509 12.67 -10.81 9.33
CA GLU A 509 12.27 -12.22 9.41
C GLU A 509 11.36 -12.61 8.22
N PRO A 510 11.87 -12.57 6.97
CA PRO A 510 11.03 -12.69 5.76
C PRO A 510 10.19 -13.97 5.69
N GLU A 511 10.78 -15.14 5.96
CA GLU A 511 10.06 -16.42 5.91
C GLU A 511 8.90 -16.45 6.90
N LYS A 512 9.14 -16.03 8.15
CA LYS A 512 8.10 -16.00 9.19
C LYS A 512 7.03 -14.95 8.91
N ALA A 513 7.41 -13.79 8.36
CA ALA A 513 6.45 -12.76 7.97
C ALA A 513 5.50 -13.28 6.87
N TRP A 514 6.04 -14.02 5.90
CA TRP A 514 5.25 -14.68 4.86
C TRP A 514 4.34 -15.77 5.44
N ASP A 515 4.87 -16.66 6.28
CA ASP A 515 4.09 -17.74 6.90
C ASP A 515 2.90 -17.21 7.71
N ASP A 516 3.12 -16.14 8.49
CA ASP A 516 2.07 -15.51 9.29
C ASP A 516 1.03 -14.78 8.42
N TYR A 517 1.45 -14.14 7.33
CA TYR A 517 0.54 -13.54 6.34
C TYR A 517 -0.28 -14.60 5.61
N TYR A 518 0.35 -15.68 5.14
CA TYR A 518 -0.36 -16.75 4.44
C TYR A 518 -1.36 -17.46 5.37
N ARG A 519 -1.00 -17.66 6.65
CA ARG A 519 -1.93 -18.16 7.67
C ARG A 519 -3.12 -17.22 7.87
N LEU A 520 -2.90 -15.90 7.82
CA LEU A 520 -3.98 -14.91 7.88
C LEU A 520 -4.89 -15.03 6.64
N CYS A 521 -4.34 -15.16 5.42
CA CYS A 521 -5.12 -15.41 4.20
C CYS A 521 -5.93 -16.71 4.25
N GLN A 522 -5.39 -17.78 4.85
CA GLN A 522 -6.12 -19.05 5.01
C GLN A 522 -7.31 -18.94 5.97
N ALA A 523 -7.26 -18.00 6.92
CA ALA A 523 -8.31 -17.84 7.92
C ALA A 523 -9.55 -17.14 7.37
N GLY A 524 -9.41 -16.34 6.30
CA GLY A 524 -10.49 -15.55 5.74
C GLY A 524 -11.30 -14.81 6.82
N GLY A 525 -12.61 -14.77 6.65
CA GLY A 525 -13.58 -14.24 7.61
C GLY A 525 -13.97 -15.16 8.76
N SER A 526 -13.19 -16.20 9.07
CA SER A 526 -13.56 -17.18 10.11
C SER A 526 -13.51 -16.66 11.56
N LYS A 527 -13.00 -15.45 11.79
CA LYS A 527 -12.78 -14.86 13.13
C LYS A 527 -12.99 -13.34 13.10
N GLY A 528 -13.17 -12.76 14.29
CA GLY A 528 -13.19 -11.30 14.49
C GLY A 528 -11.83 -10.65 14.34
N TYR A 529 -11.83 -9.33 14.14
CA TYR A 529 -10.67 -8.51 13.85
C TYR A 529 -9.49 -8.77 14.80
N PHE A 530 -9.71 -8.70 16.12
CA PHE A 530 -8.59 -8.84 17.07
C PHE A 530 -8.00 -10.25 17.09
N ALA A 531 -8.83 -11.27 16.90
CA ALA A 531 -8.37 -12.66 16.83
C ALA A 531 -7.57 -12.92 15.54
N LEU A 532 -7.91 -12.26 14.42
CA LEU A 532 -7.15 -12.32 13.18
C LEU A 532 -5.81 -11.59 13.29
N LEU A 533 -5.76 -10.44 13.98
CA LEU A 533 -4.49 -9.78 14.29
C LEU A 533 -3.57 -10.66 15.14
N GLU A 534 -4.11 -11.28 16.19
CA GLU A 534 -3.34 -12.22 17.03
C GLU A 534 -2.84 -13.41 16.21
N LEU A 535 -3.69 -13.99 15.35
CA LEU A 535 -3.33 -15.08 14.44
C LEU A 535 -2.20 -14.68 13.49
N ALA A 536 -2.16 -13.43 13.03
CA ALA A 536 -1.11 -12.90 12.16
C ALA A 536 0.16 -12.46 12.92
N GLY A 537 0.15 -12.49 14.26
CA GLY A 537 1.23 -11.96 15.08
C GLY A 537 1.37 -10.43 14.96
N LEU A 538 0.26 -9.73 14.70
CA LEU A 538 0.19 -8.28 14.56
C LEU A 538 -0.26 -7.62 15.87
N LYS A 539 0.29 -6.44 16.16
CA LYS A 539 -0.17 -5.58 17.25
C LYS A 539 -1.41 -4.81 16.83
N ASN A 540 -2.34 -4.69 17.78
CA ASN A 540 -3.59 -3.96 17.61
C ASN A 540 -3.34 -2.44 17.48
N PRO A 541 -3.75 -1.78 16.37
CA PRO A 541 -3.56 -0.34 16.17
C PRO A 541 -4.20 0.56 17.23
N PHE A 542 -5.21 0.08 17.96
CA PHE A 542 -5.87 0.83 19.02
C PHE A 542 -5.07 0.87 20.34
N VAL A 543 -4.08 -0.02 20.51
CA VAL A 543 -3.25 -0.06 21.72
C VAL A 543 -2.20 1.05 21.66
N ASP A 544 -2.18 1.90 22.70
CA ASP A 544 -1.21 2.99 22.86
C ASP A 544 0.23 2.51 22.63
N GLY A 545 0.97 3.28 21.84
CA GLY A 545 2.36 2.99 21.48
C GLY A 545 2.52 2.18 20.18
N THR A 546 1.47 1.49 19.71
CA THR A 546 1.56 0.69 18.46
C THR A 546 1.87 1.58 17.25
N VAL A 547 1.16 2.71 17.09
CA VAL A 547 1.41 3.65 15.98
C VAL A 547 2.81 4.27 16.07
N GLU A 548 3.28 4.57 17.29
CA GLU A 548 4.61 5.15 17.49
C GLU A 548 5.73 4.16 17.12
N GLU A 549 5.60 2.90 17.51
CA GLU A 549 6.55 1.85 17.13
C GLU A 549 6.60 1.64 15.61
N VAL A 550 5.43 1.59 14.95
CA VAL A 550 5.35 1.49 13.49
C VAL A 550 6.04 2.67 12.81
N VAL A 551 5.75 3.90 13.25
CA VAL A 551 6.42 5.11 12.74
C VAL A 551 7.94 5.02 12.93
N ALA A 552 8.41 4.55 14.09
CA ALA A 552 9.84 4.38 14.35
C ALA A 552 10.48 3.32 13.43
N GLY A 553 9.79 2.22 13.16
CA GLY A 553 10.22 1.14 12.26
C GLY A 553 10.33 1.58 10.79
N LEU A 554 9.52 2.55 10.36
CA LEU A 554 9.52 3.07 8.98
C LEU A 554 10.60 4.10 8.70
N LYS A 555 10.99 4.91 9.71
CA LYS A 555 11.96 6.02 9.55
C LYS A 555 13.27 5.65 8.82
N PRO A 556 13.86 4.45 8.99
CA PRO A 556 15.06 4.06 8.24
C PRO A 556 14.84 3.93 6.73
N TYR A 557 13.61 3.63 6.30
CA TYR A 557 13.24 3.39 4.90
C TYR A 557 12.63 4.63 4.23
N LEU A 558 12.10 5.57 5.01
CA LEU A 558 11.62 6.88 4.57
C LEU A 558 12.77 7.90 4.39
N LYS A 559 13.93 7.42 3.96
CA LYS A 559 15.07 8.25 3.55
C LYS A 559 15.46 7.84 2.15
N ARG A 560 15.34 8.77 1.20
CA ARG A 560 15.80 8.54 -0.18
C ARG A 560 17.29 8.17 -0.11
N LYS A 561 17.66 7.07 -0.76
CA LYS A 561 19.08 6.78 -1.00
C LYS A 561 19.62 7.88 -1.90
N VAL A 562 20.66 8.53 -1.45
CA VAL A 562 21.33 9.55 -2.23
C VAL A 562 21.97 8.87 -3.43
N LYS A 563 21.70 9.40 -4.62
CA LYS A 563 22.40 8.99 -5.84
C LYS A 563 23.78 9.63 -5.85
N TYR A 564 24.77 8.87 -6.27
CA TYR A 564 26.16 9.30 -6.28
C TYR A 564 26.92 8.69 -7.45
N THR A 565 27.98 9.37 -7.85
CA THR A 565 28.97 8.84 -8.78
C THR A 565 30.28 8.60 -8.04
N ILE A 566 30.95 7.48 -8.34
CA ILE A 566 32.30 7.24 -7.84
C ILE A 566 33.28 7.67 -8.92
N ARG A 567 34.16 8.60 -8.55
CA ARG A 567 35.18 9.15 -9.45
C ARG A 567 36.53 9.32 -8.73
N PRO A 568 37.64 9.44 -9.48
CA PRO A 568 38.91 9.87 -8.89
C PRO A 568 38.75 11.21 -8.15
N VAL A 569 39.47 11.34 -7.04
CA VAL A 569 39.51 12.59 -6.26
C VAL A 569 40.16 13.73 -7.07
N LYS A 570 39.69 14.95 -6.85
CA LYS A 570 40.28 16.21 -7.36
C LYS A 570 40.86 17.01 -6.20
N GLU A 571 41.76 17.95 -6.52
CA GLU A 571 42.37 18.83 -5.52
C GLU A 571 41.33 19.65 -4.73
N GLU A 572 40.26 20.10 -5.40
CA GLU A 572 39.15 20.85 -4.79
C GLU A 572 38.36 20.04 -3.73
N ASP A 573 38.35 18.71 -3.83
CA ASP A 573 37.62 17.83 -2.90
C ASP A 573 38.36 17.67 -1.57
N LEU A 574 39.68 17.90 -1.52
CA LEU A 574 40.55 17.50 -0.40
C LEU A 574 40.16 18.15 0.93
N LYS A 575 39.66 19.39 0.88
CA LYS A 575 39.11 20.05 2.09
C LYS A 575 37.92 19.27 2.64
N LYS A 576 37.01 18.85 1.76
CA LYS A 576 35.82 18.11 2.15
C LYS A 576 36.16 16.69 2.60
N VAL A 577 37.13 16.04 1.95
CA VAL A 577 37.67 14.73 2.37
C VAL A 577 38.19 14.82 3.81
N ALA A 578 39.01 15.82 4.14
CA ALA A 578 39.52 16.01 5.50
C ALA A 578 38.41 16.26 6.53
N GLU A 579 37.35 17.01 6.14
CA GLU A 579 36.16 17.17 6.99
C GLU A 579 35.43 15.83 7.23
N VAL A 580 35.29 15.00 6.19
CA VAL A 580 34.63 13.69 6.30
C VAL A 580 35.44 12.73 7.17
N GLU A 581 36.76 12.68 7.01
CA GLU A 581 37.69 11.90 7.85
C GLU A 581 37.50 12.26 9.34
N ALA A 582 37.50 13.56 9.65
CA ALA A 582 37.37 14.06 11.03
C ALA A 582 36.00 13.73 11.66
N LEU A 583 34.96 13.49 10.85
CA LEU A 583 33.65 13.03 11.31
C LEU A 583 33.60 11.50 11.53
N CYS A 584 34.47 10.73 10.86
CA CYS A 584 34.47 9.28 10.89
C CYS A 584 35.44 8.69 11.92
N PHE A 585 36.57 9.38 12.17
CA PHE A 585 37.62 8.89 13.06
C PHE A 585 37.91 9.86 14.23
N PRO A 586 38.32 9.33 15.40
CA PRO A 586 38.90 10.16 16.45
C PRO A 586 40.13 10.93 15.96
N ALA A 587 40.42 12.09 16.55
CA ALA A 587 41.56 12.93 16.14
C ALA A 587 42.94 12.24 16.17
N ALA A 588 43.09 11.14 16.93
CA ALA A 588 44.32 10.35 16.97
C ALA A 588 44.46 9.33 15.81
N GLU A 589 43.37 9.06 15.09
CA GLU A 589 43.29 8.14 13.94
C GLU A 589 43.13 8.90 12.61
N ALA A 590 42.54 10.11 12.63
CA ALA A 590 42.18 10.88 11.43
C ALA A 590 43.40 11.49 10.71
N ALA A 591 43.48 11.30 9.39
CA ALA A 591 44.43 12.00 8.53
C ALA A 591 44.03 13.48 8.30
N GLY A 592 45.02 14.37 8.24
CA GLY A 592 44.83 15.79 8.00
C GLY A 592 44.78 16.16 6.52
N TYR A 593 44.43 17.43 6.24
CA TYR A 593 44.42 17.98 4.88
C TYR A 593 45.78 17.82 4.16
N GLU A 594 46.89 18.05 4.87
CA GLU A 594 48.24 17.91 4.29
C GLU A 594 48.55 16.46 3.90
N ASP A 595 48.12 15.48 4.71
CA ASP A 595 48.29 14.05 4.40
C ASP A 595 47.50 13.68 3.13
N PHE A 596 46.26 14.16 3.00
CA PHE A 596 45.45 13.93 1.80
C PHE A 596 46.00 14.66 0.57
N MET A 597 46.60 15.85 0.73
CA MET A 597 47.28 16.57 -0.34
C MET A 597 48.50 15.78 -0.85
N GLU A 598 49.27 15.16 0.05
CA GLU A 598 50.39 14.30 -0.34
C GLU A 598 49.91 13.02 -1.04
N ARG A 599 48.88 12.36 -0.49
CA ARG A 599 48.26 11.17 -1.09
C ARG A 599 47.64 11.46 -2.46
N TYR A 600 47.05 12.64 -2.66
CA TYR A 600 46.53 13.06 -3.96
C TYR A 600 47.63 13.20 -5.02
N LYS A 601 48.78 13.76 -4.64
CA LYS A 601 49.93 13.94 -5.54
C LYS A 601 50.61 12.62 -5.92
N THR A 602 50.60 11.64 -5.02
CA THR A 602 51.38 10.40 -5.15
C THR A 602 50.52 9.20 -5.57
N CYS A 603 49.33 9.04 -5.00
CA CYS A 603 48.52 7.82 -5.05
C CYS A 603 47.19 8.01 -5.81
N LYS A 604 47.18 8.82 -6.87
CA LYS A 604 45.94 9.25 -7.56
C LYS A 604 45.06 8.09 -8.06
N ASN A 605 45.66 6.98 -8.50
CA ASN A 605 44.93 5.80 -9.00
C ASN A 605 44.36 4.89 -7.88
N SER A 606 44.60 5.27 -6.63
CA SER A 606 44.15 4.58 -5.43
C SER A 606 43.33 5.52 -4.54
N PHE A 607 42.70 6.56 -5.12
CA PHE A 607 41.96 7.56 -4.34
C PHE A 607 40.69 8.00 -5.08
N PHE A 608 39.55 7.57 -4.54
CA PHE A 608 38.22 7.79 -5.12
C PHE A 608 37.29 8.46 -4.11
N VAL A 609 36.40 9.30 -4.62
CA VAL A 609 35.32 9.93 -3.86
C VAL A 609 33.97 9.47 -4.42
N ALA A 610 32.98 9.35 -3.53
CA ALA A 610 31.58 9.26 -3.89
C ALA A 610 30.99 10.67 -3.82
N GLU A 611 30.66 11.24 -4.97
CA GLU A 611 30.07 12.58 -5.10
C GLU A 611 28.56 12.44 -5.34
N THR A 612 27.75 13.13 -4.54
CA THR A 612 26.29 13.16 -4.70
C THR A 612 25.88 13.95 -5.94
N GLU A 613 24.63 13.78 -6.41
CA GLU A 613 24.08 14.59 -7.51
C GLU A 613 24.10 16.11 -7.24
N ASP A 614 24.08 16.50 -5.96
CA ASP A 614 24.17 17.91 -5.53
C ASP A 614 25.63 18.39 -5.36
N GLY A 615 26.63 17.56 -5.68
CA GLY A 615 28.06 17.90 -5.60
C GLY A 615 28.67 17.80 -4.21
N GLU A 616 27.99 17.17 -3.24
CA GLU A 616 28.58 16.91 -1.91
C GLU A 616 29.46 15.64 -1.94
N ILE A 617 30.59 15.64 -1.24
CA ILE A 617 31.37 14.41 -1.03
C ILE A 617 30.70 13.58 0.08
N ALA A 618 30.08 12.47 -0.31
CA ALA A 618 29.38 11.58 0.58
C ALA A 618 30.29 10.57 1.29
N GLY A 619 31.42 10.24 0.66
CA GLY A 619 32.43 9.36 1.21
C GLY A 619 33.64 9.27 0.28
N PHE A 620 34.68 8.58 0.73
CA PHE A 620 35.87 8.32 -0.07
C PHE A 620 36.54 7.02 0.34
N CYS A 621 37.38 6.51 -0.55
CA CYS A 621 38.29 5.41 -0.27
C CYS A 621 39.65 5.75 -0.84
N ASN A 622 40.69 5.61 -0.03
CA ASN A 622 42.05 5.93 -0.42
C ASN A 622 43.05 4.84 0.00
N GLY A 623 44.23 4.91 -0.59
CA GLY A 623 45.23 3.88 -0.42
C GLY A 623 46.48 4.13 -1.25
N CYS A 624 47.34 3.13 -1.34
CA CYS A 624 48.52 3.11 -2.19
C CYS A 624 48.76 1.71 -2.76
N CYS A 625 49.66 1.58 -3.72
CA CYS A 625 50.20 0.29 -4.16
C CYS A 625 51.59 0.02 -3.54
N ALA A 626 51.89 -1.24 -3.24
CA ALA A 626 53.14 -1.70 -2.64
C ALA A 626 53.52 -3.13 -3.09
N ASP A 627 54.81 -3.51 -2.96
CA ASP A 627 55.33 -4.85 -3.29
C ASP A 627 55.16 -5.89 -2.16
N THR A 628 54.50 -5.50 -1.07
CA THR A 628 54.26 -6.34 0.10
C THR A 628 52.76 -6.54 0.27
N ASP A 629 52.35 -7.66 0.86
CA ASP A 629 50.95 -7.94 1.20
C ASP A 629 50.58 -7.45 2.61
N TYR A 630 51.49 -6.71 3.27
CA TYR A 630 51.39 -6.25 4.63
C TYR A 630 51.24 -4.73 4.69
N LEU A 631 50.16 -4.26 5.31
CA LEU A 631 49.87 -2.85 5.54
C LEU A 631 50.62 -2.35 6.79
N ALA A 632 51.88 -1.98 6.62
CA ALA A 632 52.73 -1.42 7.67
C ALA A 632 52.30 -0.01 8.09
N ASP A 633 52.45 0.34 9.37
CA ASP A 633 52.13 1.67 9.91
C ASP A 633 52.84 2.81 9.15
N ALA A 634 54.05 2.57 8.64
CA ALA A 634 54.80 3.53 7.83
C ALA A 634 54.06 3.94 6.54
N LEU A 635 53.28 3.05 5.92
CA LEU A 635 52.54 3.34 4.69
C LEU A 635 51.43 4.38 4.92
N TYR A 636 50.94 4.55 6.14
CA TYR A 636 49.94 5.58 6.46
C TYR A 636 50.52 7.00 6.45
N HIS A 637 51.83 7.14 6.71
CA HIS A 637 52.50 8.42 6.98
C HIS A 637 53.59 8.80 5.96
N ASP A 638 54.04 7.85 5.13
CA ASP A 638 55.08 8.09 4.13
C ASP A 638 54.57 7.68 2.74
N ALA A 639 54.12 8.67 1.98
CA ALA A 639 53.60 8.44 0.63
C ALA A 639 54.69 8.07 -0.38
N THR A 640 55.98 8.23 -0.05
CA THR A 640 57.10 7.84 -0.93
C THR A 640 57.26 6.32 -1.03
N LEU A 641 56.66 5.56 -0.11
CA LEU A 641 56.59 4.10 -0.15
C LEU A 641 55.58 3.59 -1.18
N HIS A 642 54.85 4.48 -1.84
CA HIS A 642 53.98 4.10 -2.95
C HIS A 642 54.79 3.59 -4.14
N ASN A 643 54.58 2.34 -4.52
CA ASN A 643 55.04 1.79 -5.79
C ASN A 643 53.83 1.56 -6.72
N PRO A 644 53.59 2.38 -7.75
CA PRO A 644 52.49 2.21 -8.71
C PRO A 644 52.47 0.83 -9.37
N ASP A 645 53.64 0.22 -9.58
CA ASP A 645 53.81 -1.09 -10.20
C ASP A 645 53.75 -2.24 -9.18
N GLY A 646 53.63 -1.93 -7.89
CA GLY A 646 53.60 -2.93 -6.84
C GLY A 646 52.42 -3.89 -6.94
N ASP A 647 52.64 -5.13 -6.49
CA ASP A 647 51.69 -6.24 -6.63
C ASP A 647 50.38 -6.07 -5.83
N TYR A 648 50.36 -5.23 -4.78
CA TYR A 648 49.24 -5.16 -3.83
C TYR A 648 48.66 -3.75 -3.72
N GLN A 649 47.33 -3.64 -3.69
CA GLN A 649 46.62 -2.41 -3.36
C GLN A 649 46.34 -2.36 -1.86
N MET A 650 46.94 -1.41 -1.16
CA MET A 650 46.71 -1.11 0.25
C MET A 650 45.57 -0.12 0.42
N ILE A 651 44.71 -0.31 1.42
CA ILE A 651 43.65 0.64 1.79
C ILE A 651 44.02 1.35 3.07
N PHE A 652 44.05 2.68 3.03
CA PHE A 652 44.30 3.50 4.22
C PHE A 652 43.00 3.86 4.93
N GLY A 653 41.99 4.26 4.18
CA GLY A 653 40.71 4.72 4.71
C GLY A 653 39.54 4.35 3.82
N LEU A 654 38.40 4.11 4.47
CA LEU A 654 37.09 3.98 3.85
C LEU A 654 36.11 4.75 4.74
N ASP A 655 35.67 5.89 4.23
CA ASP A 655 34.99 6.89 5.02
C ASP A 655 33.68 7.24 4.35
N VAL A 656 32.61 7.22 5.13
CA VAL A 656 31.29 7.67 4.67
C VAL A 656 30.80 8.66 5.70
N ASN A 657 30.55 9.88 5.25
CA ASN A 657 30.02 10.95 6.08
C ASN A 657 28.75 10.45 6.80
N PRO A 658 28.61 10.67 8.13
CA PRO A 658 27.47 10.20 8.91
C PRO A 658 26.08 10.50 8.31
N LYS A 659 25.96 11.62 7.58
CA LYS A 659 24.75 12.00 6.82
C LYS A 659 24.33 10.93 5.79
N PHE A 660 25.28 10.21 5.20
CA PHE A 660 25.08 9.28 4.10
C PHE A 660 25.38 7.81 4.44
N GLN A 661 25.68 7.51 5.71
CA GLN A 661 25.89 6.13 6.17
C GLN A 661 24.63 5.28 6.01
N LYS A 662 24.82 3.95 5.91
CA LYS A 662 23.76 2.94 5.70
C LYS A 662 23.01 3.05 4.36
N GLN A 663 23.57 3.78 3.39
CA GLN A 663 23.02 3.91 2.03
C GLN A 663 23.82 3.11 0.97
N GLY A 664 24.70 2.19 1.40
CA GLY A 664 25.50 1.33 0.50
C GLY A 664 26.77 1.97 -0.09
N ILE A 665 27.01 3.27 0.16
CA ILE A 665 28.15 4.03 -0.40
C ILE A 665 29.50 3.39 -0.06
N GLY A 666 29.70 2.97 1.18
CA GLY A 666 30.97 2.35 1.60
C GLY A 666 31.24 1.03 0.86
N GLU A 667 30.22 0.21 0.65
CA GLU A 667 30.35 -1.02 -0.15
C GLU A 667 30.66 -0.71 -1.61
N ALA A 668 29.98 0.28 -2.20
CA ALA A 668 30.22 0.68 -3.58
C ALA A 668 31.64 1.24 -3.80
N LEU A 669 32.14 2.08 -2.88
CA LEU A 669 33.52 2.58 -2.91
C LEU A 669 34.54 1.45 -2.86
N MET A 670 34.33 0.47 -1.97
CA MET A 670 35.23 -0.70 -1.89
C MET A 670 35.17 -1.57 -3.13
N ARG A 671 33.98 -1.85 -3.66
CA ARG A 671 33.84 -2.62 -4.91
C ARG A 671 34.48 -1.90 -6.09
N HIS A 672 34.37 -0.57 -6.15
CA HIS A 672 35.05 0.24 -7.16
C HIS A 672 36.58 0.15 -7.04
N MET A 673 37.10 0.24 -5.81
CA MET A 673 38.54 0.08 -5.54
C MET A 673 39.05 -1.31 -5.94
N VAL A 674 38.32 -2.37 -5.59
CA VAL A 674 38.64 -3.75 -6.00
C VAL A 674 38.65 -3.86 -7.52
N LYS A 675 37.60 -3.38 -8.21
CA LYS A 675 37.56 -3.37 -9.67
C LYS A 675 38.75 -2.62 -10.28
N SER A 676 39.03 -1.41 -9.79
CA SER A 676 40.15 -0.59 -10.26
C SER A 676 41.51 -1.25 -10.03
N ALA A 677 41.70 -1.97 -8.92
CA ALA A 677 42.93 -2.70 -8.65
C ALA A 677 43.07 -3.94 -9.57
N GLY A 678 41.97 -4.66 -9.85
CA GLY A 678 41.98 -5.78 -10.79
C GLY A 678 42.28 -5.34 -12.22
N GLU A 679 41.73 -4.21 -12.67
CA GLU A 679 42.03 -3.59 -13.98
C GLU A 679 43.49 -3.11 -14.10
N ARG A 680 44.21 -3.00 -12.97
CA ARG A 680 45.63 -2.62 -12.90
C ARG A 680 46.54 -3.81 -12.51
N ASP A 681 46.07 -5.03 -12.76
CA ASP A 681 46.81 -6.29 -12.57
C ASP A 681 47.39 -6.49 -11.17
N LYS A 682 46.70 -5.99 -10.13
CA LYS A 682 47.09 -6.25 -8.73
C LYS A 682 46.75 -7.69 -8.35
N LYS A 683 47.59 -8.30 -7.50
CA LYS A 683 47.36 -9.67 -6.97
C LYS A 683 46.29 -9.70 -5.89
N ALA A 684 46.21 -8.65 -5.08
CA ALA A 684 45.20 -8.54 -4.03
C ALA A 684 44.99 -7.09 -3.57
N VAL A 685 43.86 -6.87 -2.90
CA VAL A 685 43.57 -5.66 -2.11
C VAL A 685 43.65 -5.98 -0.63
N VAL A 686 44.46 -5.26 0.12
CA VAL A 686 44.77 -5.48 1.53
C VAL A 686 44.27 -4.31 2.36
N LEU A 687 43.61 -4.61 3.47
CA LEU A 687 43.18 -3.62 4.45
C LEU A 687 43.31 -4.16 5.88
N THR A 688 43.26 -3.25 6.84
CA THR A 688 43.05 -3.58 8.25
C THR A 688 41.71 -3.03 8.73
N CYS A 689 41.01 -3.78 9.59
CA CYS A 689 39.75 -3.32 10.17
C CYS A 689 39.59 -3.68 11.65
N LYS A 690 38.68 -2.97 12.34
CA LYS A 690 38.23 -3.32 13.69
C LYS A 690 37.37 -4.60 13.64
N ASP A 691 37.35 -5.37 14.73
CA ASP A 691 36.67 -6.68 14.81
C ASP A 691 35.21 -6.66 14.30
N HIS A 692 34.42 -5.66 14.73
CA HIS A 692 33.02 -5.50 14.32
C HIS A 692 32.81 -5.24 12.81
N MET A 693 33.85 -4.89 12.05
CA MET A 693 33.79 -4.64 10.60
C MET A 693 34.12 -5.88 9.75
N ILE A 694 34.58 -6.99 10.35
CA ILE A 694 34.88 -8.22 9.63
C ILE A 694 33.66 -8.74 8.82
N PRO A 695 32.43 -8.79 9.38
CA PRO A 695 31.27 -9.25 8.62
C PRO A 695 30.92 -8.36 7.41
N PHE A 696 31.22 -7.06 7.49
CA PHE A 696 31.01 -6.13 6.38
C PHE A 696 31.93 -6.49 5.20
N TYR A 697 33.24 -6.61 5.44
CA TYR A 697 34.21 -6.91 4.38
C TYR A 697 34.05 -8.33 3.80
N LYS A 698 33.66 -9.32 4.61
CA LYS A 698 33.34 -10.68 4.12
C LYS A 698 32.22 -10.68 3.07
N ARG A 699 31.20 -9.84 3.24
CA ARG A 699 30.09 -9.69 2.28
C ARG A 699 30.53 -9.13 0.93
N ILE A 700 31.61 -8.34 0.92
CA ILE A 700 32.21 -7.77 -0.29
C ILE A 700 33.07 -8.81 -1.02
N GLY A 701 33.53 -9.83 -0.30
CA GLY A 701 34.36 -10.93 -0.80
C GLY A 701 35.76 -10.99 -0.18
N TYR A 702 36.05 -10.20 0.86
CA TYR A 702 37.34 -10.27 1.57
C TYR A 702 37.43 -11.49 2.47
N GLU A 703 38.62 -12.08 2.51
CA GLU A 703 39.01 -13.14 3.43
C GLU A 703 39.66 -12.55 4.69
N TYR A 704 39.37 -13.17 5.83
CA TYR A 704 40.08 -12.89 7.08
C TYR A 704 41.42 -13.62 7.05
N ILE A 705 42.53 -12.91 7.29
CA ILE A 705 43.87 -13.49 7.28
C ILE A 705 44.35 -13.72 8.72
N GLU A 706 44.57 -12.65 9.47
CA GLU A 706 45.18 -12.71 10.81
C GLU A 706 44.93 -11.43 11.62
N LEU A 707 45.32 -11.45 12.90
CA LEU A 707 45.44 -10.23 13.69
C LEU A 707 46.67 -9.46 13.18
N SER A 708 46.51 -8.18 12.85
CA SER A 708 47.58 -7.33 12.35
C SER A 708 48.48 -6.86 13.48
N ASP A 709 49.78 -6.79 13.21
CA ASP A 709 50.78 -6.17 14.09
C ASP A 709 50.73 -4.64 14.10
N SER A 710 49.88 -4.03 13.26
CA SER A 710 49.67 -2.58 13.22
C SER A 710 49.19 -2.05 14.57
N THR A 711 49.84 -0.97 15.03
CA THR A 711 49.46 -0.25 16.26
C THR A 711 48.87 1.12 15.96
N HIS A 712 48.63 1.42 14.68
CA HIS A 712 48.13 2.70 14.21
C HIS A 712 46.88 3.13 15.00
N GLY A 713 46.87 4.36 15.53
CA GLY A 713 45.77 4.89 16.34
C GLY A 713 45.52 4.19 17.69
N GLY A 714 46.37 3.25 18.12
CA GLY A 714 46.23 2.53 19.40
C GLY A 714 45.12 1.47 19.44
N ALA A 715 44.61 1.03 18.28
CA ALA A 715 43.55 0.03 18.17
C ALA A 715 44.10 -1.37 17.83
N LYS A 716 43.26 -2.40 18.04
CA LYS A 716 43.52 -3.77 17.53
C LYS A 716 42.96 -3.89 16.12
N TRP A 717 43.83 -4.27 15.20
CA TRP A 717 43.52 -4.33 13.77
C TRP A 717 43.56 -5.77 13.26
N HIS A 718 42.65 -6.12 12.35
CA HIS A 718 42.59 -7.42 11.71
C HIS A 718 42.90 -7.28 10.22
N LYS A 719 43.85 -8.05 9.71
CA LYS A 719 44.24 -8.08 8.29
C LYS A 719 43.17 -8.81 7.48
N MET A 720 42.63 -8.13 6.49
CA MET A 720 41.68 -8.65 5.52
C MET A 720 42.28 -8.56 4.12
N MET A 721 41.98 -9.52 3.24
CA MET A 721 42.51 -9.54 1.87
C MET A 721 41.46 -9.99 0.86
N TYR A 722 41.37 -9.30 -0.27
CA TYR A 722 40.61 -9.71 -1.45
C TYR A 722 41.59 -10.16 -2.53
N ARG A 723 41.51 -11.41 -2.99
CA ARG A 723 42.38 -11.98 -4.05
C ARG A 723 41.61 -12.03 -5.36
N PHE A 724 42.26 -11.64 -6.46
CA PHE A 724 41.67 -11.65 -7.81
C PHE A 724 41.67 -13.03 -8.46
#